data_AF-B1T2R6-F1
#
_entry.id   AF-B1T2R6-F1
#
_cell.length_a   1.000
_cell.length_b   1.000
_cell.length_c   1.000
_cell.angle_alpha   90.00
_cell.angle_beta   90.00
_cell.angle_gamma   90.00
#
_symmetry.space_group_name_H-M   'P 1'
#
loop_
_entity.id
_entity.type
_entity.pdbx_description
1 polymer ?
#
loop_
_entity_poly.entity_id
_entity_poly.type
_entity_poly.pdbx_seq_one_letter_code
_entity_poly.pdbx_strand_id
1 'polypeptide(L)'
;MPKTTALTAPRAFVGDPRAQLQAYRTYRAHVIASEKVRHSIEKAWKKESHEIDPWAPQPLPPQGLAYGRLVIEVFRNHARDVIERRTEHATGGTPDVQAFAQRALRIPNDALPGLTRRGHFAQGALYALMPMLWWRRIAVRLRLVGTPQGRKWVFSALTRSLWRRQIYFDAALDFFLRHFSLPDSEEHLEEIGMIGEYVVRSARRIGIGSAAELTEFANACQDLDPEHLAVFTELKVIRTSAELSWFESLRRDGYYSWDKTVANRQAKRSIARLLKLGVPRESTVRLIAFWHRCAPEDLNRSLTALAARGYDNGPEIFEALGETLWRAHKARNWNFVIDTLGAHELPKMALFNHILERDTLPKTAEEVVNALKARGATHEELAQAQNFLLTACDRRADPIRVIALLMAAPHALRVDQLAHCYSYAAQRSEDELKQFLEVLIQHEFGTAAGVLAFGRVYASTIRTSNVGRLLAVYRRMRDTNDDPDAASKWVLEIGEKHLDSFEFLMDALAVSSRAEFQQIRPFARIAKNVLGWAVEGRRYSTVEALRTWRRKARGIEEVKDHDWRNPVTRILLDDAAARGDFVHLDRNCSAFWNAQHDECADTCHRPAAGSDKASYDAYWARVADLKPRLEKRALLHLQHQLDATGGILAASLIRAAWHDVQVYEEQLNQFNEEVIDLLDGRGPKSKEVSELQADAISAVYSLDFRSSLEPWAELSGLDSHLAGLALRPFEMHFERRRVELKPKRKIDPQGINALQEALDYARNFRQFIGIDVGRASDGLSPRQMRENQRASTPQTLVRHLGAILGALPETMCDALSSEVEALGLETHELERRCEAAERIANFFDVELGDALPQSSNSLVEHLNDSARSVLARRLVDTSQDLVLALGQTAQRIREVYGRWIHRQLEAFAGGVFVAGDGHYRAVVSKYGAAYFAKVATKLCSGDNIRMWQERRHAHLLVFDLGRKRLAAMAMIYVEQVAAIDATRPTLIMRAINTVADADSGHSATSIVRAFLAVGEQIAEENKLAALAVPANTDQHLLSNRNDIVTAIMERCSGKSADDYRSNEFSARREVLPRVVRLRADEVFYGYESGRAPANVLHVLWSPTAEVSVNATASATV
;
A
#
# COMPACT_ATOMS: atom_id res chain seq x y z
N MET A 1 37.02 38.47 48.11
CA MET A 1 37.59 37.99 49.40
C MET A 1 37.81 39.21 50.31
N PRO A 2 37.73 39.17 51.66
CA PRO A 2 37.57 38.02 52.55
C PRO A 2 36.53 38.19 53.71
N LYS A 3 36.41 37.12 54.51
CA LYS A 3 35.94 37.01 55.91
C LYS A 3 34.44 37.04 56.25
N THR A 4 33.89 35.83 56.22
CA THR A 4 33.20 35.18 57.35
C THR A 4 33.22 35.95 58.67
N THR A 5 32.04 36.40 59.11
CA THR A 5 31.69 36.52 60.52
C THR A 5 30.58 35.54 60.81
N ALA A 6 30.96 34.47 61.51
CA ALA A 6 30.04 33.57 62.17
C ALA A 6 29.23 34.37 63.19
N LEU A 7 27.93 34.56 62.92
CA LEU A 7 26.97 34.92 63.95
C LEU A 7 26.52 33.63 64.62
N THR A 8 27.33 33.17 65.58
CA THR A 8 26.84 32.43 66.73
C THR A 8 25.84 33.31 67.46
N ALA A 9 24.55 33.03 67.28
CA ALA A 9 23.50 33.47 68.18
C ALA A 9 23.18 32.34 69.19
N PRO A 10 22.77 32.70 70.42
CA PRO A 10 22.90 31.84 71.60
C PRO A 10 21.90 30.67 71.60
N ARG A 11 22.32 29.55 72.22
CA ARG A 11 21.40 28.55 72.78
C ARG A 11 20.58 29.20 73.89
N ALA A 12 19.42 29.78 73.55
CA ALA A 12 18.26 29.96 74.43
C ALA A 12 17.15 30.69 73.66
N PHE A 13 16.16 29.98 73.10
CA PHE A 13 14.77 30.44 73.00
C PHE A 13 13.86 29.22 72.73
N VAL A 14 13.96 28.24 73.62
CA VAL A 14 12.90 27.25 73.79
C VAL A 14 11.79 27.97 74.56
N GLY A 15 10.86 28.64 73.86
CA GLY A 15 9.64 29.15 74.51
C GLY A 15 8.95 30.40 73.96
N ASP A 16 9.54 31.23 73.08
CA ASP A 16 8.85 32.44 72.57
C ASP A 16 8.13 32.17 71.21
N PRO A 17 6.78 32.18 71.16
CA PRO A 17 6.02 31.94 69.94
C PRO A 17 6.26 33.00 68.84
N ARG A 18 6.62 34.24 69.22
CA ARG A 18 6.88 35.32 68.25
C ARG A 18 8.21 35.12 67.53
N ALA A 19 9.26 34.72 68.26
CA ALA A 19 10.55 34.40 67.68
C ALA A 19 10.47 33.20 66.71
N GLN A 20 9.71 32.15 67.08
CA GLN A 20 9.48 30.99 66.20
C GLN A 20 8.68 31.33 64.94
N LEU A 21 7.67 32.20 65.06
CA LEU A 21 6.90 32.68 63.91
C LEU A 21 7.75 33.51 62.95
N GLN A 22 8.63 34.35 63.49
CA GLN A 22 9.54 35.17 62.68
C GLN A 22 10.56 34.31 61.95
N ALA A 23 11.16 33.31 62.63
CA ALA A 23 12.06 32.34 62.00
C ALA A 23 11.38 31.56 60.86
N TYR A 24 10.12 31.14 61.05
CA TYR A 24 9.33 30.50 60.00
C TYR A 24 9.05 31.42 58.80
N ARG A 25 8.75 32.70 59.04
CA ARG A 25 8.53 33.70 57.98
C ARG A 25 9.79 33.90 57.14
N THR A 26 10.95 33.99 57.80
CA THR A 26 12.26 34.08 57.12
C THR A 26 12.54 32.85 56.28
N TYR A 27 12.31 31.64 56.83
CA TYR A 27 12.42 30.39 56.09
C TYR A 27 11.52 30.36 54.84
N ARG A 28 10.23 30.70 54.99
CA ARG A 28 9.28 30.73 53.87
C ARG A 28 9.72 31.70 52.77
N ALA A 29 10.15 32.90 53.14
CA ALA A 29 10.63 33.90 52.19
C ALA A 29 11.87 33.41 51.43
N HIS A 30 12.82 32.81 52.16
CA HIS A 30 14.05 32.26 51.57
C HIS A 30 13.78 31.10 50.60
N VAL A 31 12.89 30.18 50.96
CA VAL A 31 12.52 29.04 50.09
C VAL A 31 11.78 29.49 48.83
N ILE A 32 10.83 30.42 48.95
CA ILE A 32 10.11 30.96 47.78
C ILE A 32 11.07 31.71 46.84
N ALA A 33 12.06 32.41 47.39
CA ALA A 33 13.10 33.10 46.63
C ALA A 33 14.14 32.16 46.00
N SER A 34 14.16 30.86 46.36
CA SER A 34 15.11 29.90 45.79
C SER A 34 14.82 29.65 44.31
N GLU A 35 15.88 29.53 43.52
CA GLU A 35 15.82 29.38 42.06
C GLU A 35 14.96 28.18 41.64
N LYS A 36 15.08 27.05 42.34
CA LYS A 36 14.30 25.82 42.09
C LYS A 36 12.78 26.03 42.27
N VAL A 37 12.38 26.76 43.31
CA VAL A 37 10.96 27.02 43.61
C VAL A 37 10.42 28.08 42.66
N ARG A 38 11.19 29.11 42.35
CA ARG A 38 10.85 30.15 41.37
C ARG A 38 10.64 29.58 39.97
N HIS A 39 11.54 28.70 39.51
CA HIS A 39 11.38 28.01 38.23
C HIS A 39 10.13 27.12 38.19
N SER A 40 9.80 26.46 39.31
CA SER A 40 8.60 25.63 39.42
C SER A 40 7.31 26.47 39.43
N ILE A 41 7.34 27.67 40.02
CA ILE A 41 6.27 28.68 39.93
C ILE A 41 6.07 29.12 38.49
N GLU A 42 7.14 29.47 37.77
CA GLU A 42 7.08 29.88 36.37
C GLU A 42 6.54 28.76 35.46
N LYS A 43 6.97 27.51 35.68
CA LYS A 43 6.47 26.34 34.94
C LYS A 43 4.98 26.07 35.21
N ALA A 44 4.55 26.13 36.47
CA ALA A 44 3.15 25.95 36.83
C ALA A 44 2.27 27.07 36.26
N TRP A 45 2.75 28.32 36.32
CA TRP A 45 2.06 29.45 35.74
C TRP A 45 1.99 29.37 34.22
N LYS A 46 3.05 28.92 33.53
CA LYS A 46 3.01 28.72 32.08
C LYS A 46 1.89 27.76 31.70
N LYS A 47 1.64 26.72 32.51
CA LYS A 47 0.52 25.80 32.30
C LYS A 47 -0.84 26.48 32.54
N GLU A 48 -1.02 27.15 33.68
CA GLU A 48 -2.28 27.86 34.00
C GLU A 48 -2.57 29.02 33.05
N SER A 49 -1.54 29.73 32.56
CA SER A 49 -1.71 30.86 31.66
C SER A 49 -2.23 30.43 30.29
N HIS A 50 -1.82 29.25 29.80
CA HIS A 50 -2.38 28.64 28.57
C HIS A 50 -3.80 28.09 28.77
N GLU A 51 -4.21 27.83 30.01
CA GLU A 51 -5.60 27.49 30.36
C GLU A 51 -6.49 28.74 30.39
N ILE A 52 -5.93 29.89 30.80
CA ILE A 52 -6.61 31.19 30.82
C ILE A 52 -6.73 31.79 29.41
N ASP A 53 -5.62 31.83 28.64
CA ASP A 53 -5.58 32.34 27.26
C ASP A 53 -4.54 31.56 26.42
N PRO A 54 -4.97 30.73 25.45
CA PRO A 54 -4.06 29.94 24.62
C PRO A 54 -3.41 30.73 23.47
N TRP A 55 -3.81 31.97 23.21
CA TRP A 55 -3.27 32.76 22.09
C TRP A 55 -2.19 33.76 22.52
N ALA A 56 -2.12 34.09 23.81
CA ALA A 56 -1.07 34.94 24.38
C ALA A 56 -0.73 34.49 25.81
N PRO A 57 0.45 33.86 26.05
CA PRO A 57 0.87 33.49 27.39
C PRO A 57 0.92 34.73 28.28
N GLN A 58 0.03 34.80 29.27
CA GLN A 58 -0.01 35.90 30.22
C GLN A 58 1.29 35.90 31.05
N PRO A 59 1.97 37.05 31.25
CA PRO A 59 3.14 37.13 32.11
C PRO A 59 2.75 36.78 33.55
N LEU A 60 3.69 36.22 34.31
CA LEU A 60 3.48 35.85 35.71
C LEU A 60 3.01 37.08 36.50
N PRO A 61 1.80 37.09 37.09
CA PRO A 61 1.29 38.25 37.79
C PRO A 61 2.17 38.55 39.01
N PRO A 62 2.57 39.81 39.25
CA PRO A 62 3.49 40.14 40.34
C PRO A 62 2.88 39.96 41.74
N GLN A 63 1.55 40.01 41.84
CA GLN A 63 0.79 39.89 43.09
C GLN A 63 -0.68 39.53 42.82
N GLY A 64 -1.41 39.06 43.84
CA GLY A 64 -2.84 38.74 43.73
C GLY A 64 -3.19 37.33 44.19
N LEU A 65 -4.49 37.02 44.26
CA LEU A 65 -5.01 35.75 44.79
C LEU A 65 -4.58 34.53 43.96
N ALA A 66 -4.56 34.63 42.63
CA ALA A 66 -4.15 33.53 41.74
C ALA A 66 -2.66 33.22 41.89
N TYR A 67 -1.80 34.24 41.77
CA TYR A 67 -0.36 34.14 42.03
C TYR A 67 -0.08 33.58 43.44
N GLY A 68 -0.77 34.10 44.45
CA GLY A 68 -0.62 33.65 45.83
C GLY A 68 -0.97 32.18 46.04
N ARG A 69 -2.00 31.66 45.38
CA ARG A 69 -2.38 30.23 45.45
C ARG A 69 -1.32 29.34 44.82
N LEU A 70 -0.84 29.71 43.63
CA LEU A 70 0.18 28.97 42.90
C LEU A 70 1.53 28.95 43.64
N VAL A 71 1.97 30.10 44.15
CA VAL A 71 3.19 30.20 44.98
C VAL A 71 3.07 29.34 46.24
N ILE A 72 1.92 29.34 46.91
CA ILE A 72 1.67 28.53 48.11
C ILE A 72 1.71 27.03 47.77
N GLU A 73 1.14 26.63 46.64
CA GLU A 73 1.12 25.22 46.22
C GLU A 73 2.53 24.72 45.91
N VAL A 74 3.30 25.43 45.09
CA VAL A 74 4.67 25.06 44.75
C VAL A 74 5.57 25.06 45.99
N PHE A 75 5.41 26.04 46.88
CA PHE A 75 6.09 26.08 48.17
C PHE A 75 5.77 24.86 49.05
N ARG A 76 4.51 24.42 49.10
CA ARG A 76 4.09 23.24 49.86
C ARG A 76 4.59 21.94 49.25
N ASN A 77 4.60 21.83 47.92
CA ASN A 77 5.21 20.68 47.23
C ASN A 77 6.71 20.59 47.59
N HIS A 78 7.42 21.72 47.60
CA HIS A 78 8.81 21.77 48.05
C HIS A 78 8.98 21.35 49.52
N ALA A 79 8.11 21.85 50.41
CA ALA A 79 8.12 21.47 51.83
C ALA A 79 7.91 19.95 52.04
N ARG A 80 7.05 19.31 51.24
CA ARG A 80 6.88 17.85 51.23
C ARG A 80 8.15 17.13 50.84
N ASP A 81 8.76 17.51 49.72
CA ASP A 81 10.00 16.88 49.24
C ASP A 81 11.15 17.01 50.25
N VAL A 82 11.21 18.12 51.00
CA VAL A 82 12.21 18.33 52.07
C VAL A 82 12.03 17.35 53.22
N ILE A 83 10.78 17.04 53.60
CA ILE A 83 10.48 16.06 54.65
C ILE A 83 10.77 14.63 54.17
N GLU A 84 10.43 14.31 52.92
CA GLU A 84 10.67 12.98 52.31
C GLU A 84 12.18 12.67 52.21
N ARG A 85 13.00 13.59 51.68
CA ARG A 85 14.45 13.34 51.51
C ARG A 85 15.20 13.21 52.85
N ARG A 86 14.80 13.95 53.88
CA ARG A 86 15.43 13.90 55.21
C ARG A 86 15.01 12.70 56.05
N THR A 87 13.88 12.07 55.75
CA THR A 87 13.47 10.81 56.40
C THR A 87 14.20 9.58 55.85
N GLU A 88 14.82 9.69 54.66
CA GLU A 88 15.59 8.60 54.02
C GLU A 88 17.10 8.66 54.28
N HIS A 89 17.65 9.84 54.58
CA HIS A 89 19.08 10.03 54.90
C HIS A 89 19.24 10.58 56.33
N ALA A 90 19.35 9.69 57.31
CA ALA A 90 19.59 10.06 58.70
C ALA A 90 21.07 10.43 58.92
N THR A 91 21.52 11.58 58.39
CA THR A 91 22.83 12.16 58.70
C THR A 91 22.76 13.70 58.73
N GLY A 92 22.97 14.27 59.92
CA GLY A 92 23.46 15.63 60.17
C GLY A 92 22.77 16.79 59.44
N GLY A 93 21.60 17.24 59.93
CA GLY A 93 21.00 18.52 59.50
C GLY A 93 20.28 19.23 60.64
N THR A 94 20.26 20.56 60.61
CA THR A 94 19.65 21.43 61.64
C THR A 94 18.17 21.08 61.92
N PRO A 95 17.77 20.89 63.20
CA PRO A 95 16.41 20.49 63.61
C PRO A 95 15.27 21.41 63.13
N ASP A 96 15.55 22.69 62.90
CA ASP A 96 14.52 23.72 62.68
C ASP A 96 13.82 23.62 61.30
N VAL A 97 14.50 23.11 60.27
CA VAL A 97 13.97 23.08 58.89
C VAL A 97 12.83 22.07 58.72
N GLN A 98 12.87 20.93 59.42
CA GLN A 98 11.82 19.92 59.38
C GLN A 98 10.54 20.41 60.07
N ALA A 99 10.68 21.07 61.23
CA ALA A 99 9.57 21.67 61.94
C ALA A 99 8.89 22.77 61.11
N PHE A 100 9.66 23.57 60.37
CA PHE A 100 9.10 24.56 59.45
C PHE A 100 8.41 23.94 58.22
N ALA A 101 8.94 22.85 57.66
CA ALA A 101 8.27 22.13 56.58
C ALA A 101 6.95 21.48 57.04
N GLN A 102 6.91 20.89 58.23
CA GLN A 102 5.67 20.33 58.82
C GLN A 102 4.63 21.43 59.07
N ARG A 103 5.07 22.60 59.55
CA ARG A 103 4.23 23.80 59.70
C ARG A 103 3.70 24.30 58.36
N ALA A 104 4.51 24.27 57.29
CA ALA A 104 4.08 24.66 55.94
C ALA A 104 2.98 23.74 55.37
N LEU A 105 3.09 22.44 55.66
CA LEU A 105 2.11 21.41 55.32
C LEU A 105 0.92 21.33 56.30
N ARG A 106 0.92 22.13 57.37
CA ARG A 106 -0.10 22.11 58.43
C ARG A 106 -0.33 20.71 58.99
N ILE A 107 0.75 19.98 59.23
CA ILE A 107 0.73 18.69 59.91
C ILE A 107 0.87 18.97 61.41
N PRO A 108 -0.14 18.65 62.24
CA PRO A 108 -0.02 18.84 63.67
C PRO A 108 0.90 17.74 64.27
N ASN A 109 1.54 18.03 65.40
CA ASN A 109 2.58 17.17 66.00
C ASN A 109 2.06 15.78 66.40
N ASP A 110 0.76 15.64 66.62
CA ASP A 110 0.03 14.44 67.00
C ASP A 110 -0.52 13.64 65.82
N ALA A 111 -0.47 14.18 64.59
CA ALA A 111 -0.93 13.47 63.38
C ALA A 111 -0.08 12.22 63.09
N LEU A 112 1.16 12.20 63.56
CA LEU A 112 2.06 11.06 63.52
C LEU A 112 2.53 10.73 64.94
N PRO A 113 2.03 9.66 65.57
CA PRO A 113 2.71 9.13 66.75
C PRO A 113 4.12 8.70 66.31
N GLY A 114 5.14 8.86 67.14
CA GLY A 114 6.49 8.36 66.83
C GLY A 114 6.45 6.86 66.55
N LEU A 115 6.34 6.47 65.27
CA LEU A 115 6.16 5.09 64.85
C LEU A 115 7.51 4.39 64.98
N THR A 116 7.79 3.90 66.19
CA THR A 116 8.82 2.90 66.42
C THR A 116 8.51 1.64 65.60
N ARG A 117 9.48 0.73 65.39
CA ARG A 117 9.23 -0.55 64.70
C ARG A 117 8.00 -1.31 65.26
N ARG A 118 7.73 -1.20 66.57
CA ARG A 118 6.54 -1.77 67.22
C ARG A 118 5.24 -1.05 66.81
N GLY A 119 5.27 0.27 66.64
CA GLY A 119 4.13 1.06 66.15
C GLY A 119 3.76 0.71 64.71
N HIS A 120 4.75 0.50 63.84
CA HIS A 120 4.53 0.00 62.48
C HIS A 120 3.89 -1.40 62.45
N PHE A 121 4.36 -2.30 63.32
CA PHE A 121 3.76 -3.64 63.45
C PHE A 121 2.31 -3.58 63.95
N ALA A 122 2.01 -2.74 64.95
CA ALA A 122 0.66 -2.58 65.47
C ALA A 122 -0.31 -1.98 64.44
N GLN A 123 0.14 -1.04 63.60
CA GLN A 123 -0.65 -0.52 62.48
C GLN A 123 -0.90 -1.61 61.42
N GLY A 124 0.12 -2.42 61.11
CA GLY A 124 -0.02 -3.56 60.19
C GLY A 124 -0.98 -4.63 60.70
N ALA A 125 -0.92 -4.96 61.99
CA ALA A 125 -1.84 -5.92 62.62
C ALA A 125 -3.28 -5.38 62.69
N LEU A 126 -3.46 -4.08 63.00
CA LEU A 126 -4.77 -3.46 63.01
C LEU A 126 -5.40 -3.42 61.61
N TYR A 127 -4.61 -3.15 60.57
CA TYR A 127 -5.06 -3.22 59.18
C TYR A 127 -5.45 -4.66 58.80
N ALA A 128 -4.64 -5.66 59.15
CA ALA A 128 -4.90 -7.06 58.78
C ALA A 128 -6.09 -7.71 59.52
N LEU A 129 -6.37 -7.31 60.76
CA LEU A 129 -7.41 -7.93 61.59
C LEU A 129 -8.71 -7.09 61.66
N MET A 130 -8.61 -5.77 61.57
CA MET A 130 -9.74 -4.84 61.70
C MET A 130 -9.62 -3.65 60.73
N PRO A 131 -9.64 -3.90 59.42
CA PRO A 131 -9.31 -2.91 58.38
C PRO A 131 -10.21 -1.66 58.43
N MET A 132 -11.50 -1.80 58.71
CA MET A 132 -12.41 -0.64 58.75
C MET A 132 -12.23 0.26 59.97
N LEU A 133 -11.83 -0.30 61.11
CA LEU A 133 -11.41 0.48 62.27
C LEU A 133 -10.11 1.23 62.00
N TRP A 134 -9.19 0.60 61.26
CA TRP A 134 -7.98 1.25 60.78
C TRP A 134 -8.33 2.44 59.87
N TRP A 135 -9.16 2.25 58.84
CA TRP A 135 -9.58 3.31 57.92
C TRP A 135 -10.31 4.47 58.59
N ARG A 136 -11.22 4.19 59.53
CA ARG A 136 -11.89 5.23 60.34
C ARG A 136 -10.87 6.07 61.11
N ARG A 137 -9.86 5.43 61.70
CA ARG A 137 -8.77 6.10 62.43
C ARG A 137 -7.88 6.93 61.50
N ILE A 138 -7.56 6.41 60.31
CA ILE A 138 -6.78 7.13 59.29
C ILE A 138 -7.55 8.34 58.76
N ALA A 139 -8.83 8.20 58.42
CA ALA A 139 -9.66 9.30 57.94
C ALA A 139 -9.75 10.44 58.97
N VAL A 140 -9.93 10.12 60.26
CA VAL A 140 -9.90 11.12 61.35
C VAL A 140 -8.55 11.83 61.43
N ARG A 141 -7.44 11.10 61.34
CA ARG A 141 -6.08 11.69 61.39
C ARG A 141 -5.76 12.55 60.18
N LEU A 142 -6.15 12.11 58.97
CA LEU A 142 -5.96 12.89 57.76
C LEU A 142 -6.79 14.18 57.77
N ARG A 143 -7.99 14.17 58.36
CA ARG A 143 -8.82 15.38 58.51
C ARG A 143 -8.17 16.45 59.39
N LEU A 144 -7.28 16.09 60.32
CA LEU A 144 -6.51 17.02 61.14
C LEU A 144 -5.38 17.73 60.35
N VAL A 145 -4.99 17.18 59.20
CA VAL A 145 -3.90 17.74 58.38
C VAL A 145 -4.46 18.72 57.36
N GLY A 146 -4.00 19.97 57.46
CA GLY A 146 -4.62 21.10 56.75
C GLY A 146 -4.26 21.24 55.26
N THR A 147 -3.42 20.38 54.69
CA THR A 147 -3.02 20.45 53.27
C THR A 147 -3.07 19.09 52.57
N PRO A 148 -3.40 19.04 51.26
CA PRO A 148 -3.37 17.79 50.48
C PRO A 148 -1.98 17.14 50.45
N GLN A 149 -0.93 17.95 50.28
CA GLN A 149 0.46 17.49 50.30
C GLN A 149 0.84 16.85 51.63
N GLY A 150 0.42 17.47 52.75
CA GLY A 150 0.63 16.92 54.09
C GLY A 150 -0.16 15.63 54.32
N ARG A 151 -1.42 15.55 53.85
CA ARG A 151 -2.24 14.33 53.97
C ARG A 151 -1.65 13.15 53.20
N LYS A 152 -1.22 13.38 51.95
CA LYS A 152 -0.54 12.34 51.15
C LYS A 152 0.69 11.79 51.86
N TRP A 153 1.49 12.68 52.45
CA TRP A 153 2.68 12.29 53.19
C TRP A 153 2.37 11.57 54.51
N VAL A 154 1.40 12.05 55.30
CA VAL A 154 0.98 11.38 56.55
C VAL A 154 0.40 10.00 56.24
N PHE A 155 -0.37 9.86 55.16
CA PHE A 155 -0.90 8.57 54.70
C PHE A 155 0.23 7.61 54.33
N SER A 156 1.21 8.05 53.52
CA SER A 156 2.34 7.19 53.11
C SER A 156 3.22 6.78 54.30
N ALA A 157 3.39 7.65 55.29
CA ALA A 157 4.10 7.32 56.53
C ALA A 157 3.36 6.27 57.38
N LEU A 158 2.02 6.28 57.37
CA LEU A 158 1.18 5.32 58.11
C LEU A 158 1.08 3.95 57.40
N THR A 159 1.26 3.90 56.08
CA THR A 159 1.14 2.67 55.26
C THR A 159 2.47 2.00 54.91
N ARG A 160 3.62 2.62 55.23
CA ARG A 160 4.99 2.18 54.88
C ARG A 160 5.38 0.76 55.35
N SER A 161 4.59 0.13 56.23
CA SER A 161 4.84 -1.21 56.79
C SER A 161 3.83 -2.29 56.39
N LEU A 162 2.96 -2.03 55.40
CA LEU A 162 1.96 -3.01 54.92
C LEU A 162 2.60 -3.92 53.85
N TRP A 163 2.83 -5.20 54.19
CA TRP A 163 3.64 -6.14 53.38
C TRP A 163 2.95 -6.73 52.14
N ARG A 164 1.65 -6.48 51.87
CA ARG A 164 0.93 -7.22 50.82
C ARG A 164 0.05 -6.44 49.83
N ARG A 165 -0.30 -5.16 50.07
CA ARG A 165 -0.96 -4.29 49.08
C ARG A 165 -0.61 -2.83 49.33
N GLN A 166 -0.09 -2.12 48.33
CA GLN A 166 0.13 -0.68 48.40
C GLN A 166 -1.16 0.02 47.96
N ILE A 167 -1.96 0.52 48.91
CA ILE A 167 -3.14 1.34 48.59
C ILE A 167 -2.65 2.70 48.10
N TYR A 168 -3.03 3.08 46.87
CA TYR A 168 -2.60 4.33 46.26
C TYR A 168 -3.45 5.50 46.80
N PHE A 169 -2.81 6.50 47.39
CA PHE A 169 -3.49 7.72 47.85
C PHE A 169 -3.45 8.79 46.78
N ASP A 170 -4.56 8.89 46.04
CA ASP A 170 -4.78 9.88 45.01
C ASP A 170 -5.74 11.00 45.46
N ALA A 171 -6.03 11.92 44.54
CA ALA A 171 -6.93 13.05 44.81
C ALA A 171 -8.39 12.61 44.97
N ALA A 172 -8.81 11.52 44.33
CA ALA A 172 -10.16 10.96 44.44
C ALA A 172 -10.40 10.42 45.86
N LEU A 173 -9.47 9.62 46.37
CA LEU A 173 -9.52 9.06 47.71
C LEU A 173 -9.38 10.14 48.80
N ASP A 174 -8.48 11.14 48.63
CA ASP A 174 -8.41 12.28 49.56
C ASP A 174 -9.74 13.04 49.62
N PHE A 175 -10.38 13.26 48.47
CA PHE A 175 -11.66 13.95 48.40
C PHE A 175 -12.78 13.12 49.03
N PHE A 176 -12.82 11.82 48.75
CA PHE A 176 -13.78 10.88 49.33
C PHE A 176 -13.73 10.88 50.86
N LEU A 177 -12.55 10.62 51.45
CA LEU A 177 -12.37 10.50 52.90
C LEU A 177 -12.74 11.78 53.68
N ARG A 178 -12.74 12.93 53.01
CA ARG A 178 -13.09 14.23 53.59
C ARG A 178 -14.57 14.56 53.51
N HIS A 179 -15.24 14.11 52.46
CA HIS A 179 -16.56 14.62 52.09
C HIS A 179 -17.67 13.57 52.12
N PHE A 180 -17.31 12.29 52.23
CA PHE A 180 -18.25 11.17 52.24
C PHE A 180 -18.16 10.38 53.55
N SER A 181 -19.23 9.67 53.89
CA SER A 181 -19.19 8.64 54.93
C SER A 181 -18.34 7.46 54.47
N LEU A 182 -17.61 6.82 55.39
CA LEU A 182 -16.91 5.57 55.09
C LEU A 182 -17.94 4.43 54.93
N PRO A 183 -17.68 3.45 54.05
CA PRO A 183 -18.52 2.26 53.94
C PRO A 183 -18.37 1.36 55.18
N ASP A 184 -19.18 0.31 55.25
CA ASP A 184 -19.17 -0.64 56.36
C ASP A 184 -18.19 -1.81 56.17
N SER A 185 -17.73 -2.06 54.93
CA SER A 185 -16.77 -3.12 54.59
C SER A 185 -15.53 -2.58 53.87
N GLU A 186 -14.43 -3.34 53.96
CA GLU A 186 -13.18 -3.02 53.24
C GLU A 186 -13.34 -3.24 51.74
N GLU A 187 -14.06 -4.28 51.31
CA GLU A 187 -14.35 -4.57 49.90
C GLU A 187 -15.05 -3.39 49.22
N HIS A 188 -16.07 -2.80 49.88
CA HIS A 188 -16.78 -1.64 49.34
C HIS A 188 -15.88 -0.38 49.31
N LEU A 189 -14.90 -0.28 50.21
CA LEU A 189 -13.90 0.80 50.16
C LEU A 189 -12.89 0.59 49.02
N GLU A 190 -12.49 -0.66 48.74
CA GLU A 190 -11.66 -1.01 47.57
C GLU A 190 -12.40 -0.66 46.27
N GLU A 191 -13.70 -0.97 46.17
CA GLU A 191 -14.55 -0.56 45.02
C GLU A 191 -14.59 0.96 44.83
N ILE A 192 -14.77 1.72 45.92
CA ILE A 192 -14.75 3.19 45.88
C ILE A 192 -13.38 3.73 45.46
N GLY A 193 -12.30 3.05 45.86
CA GLY A 193 -10.93 3.37 45.47
C GLY A 193 -10.69 3.28 43.96
N MET A 194 -11.55 2.58 43.21
CA MET A 194 -11.50 2.48 41.76
C MET A 194 -12.28 3.61 41.04
N ILE A 195 -13.02 4.44 41.78
CA ILE A 195 -13.82 5.54 41.21
C ILE A 195 -12.93 6.77 40.98
N GLY A 196 -12.84 7.21 39.73
CA GLY A 196 -12.02 8.35 39.33
C GLY A 196 -12.45 9.70 39.93
N GLU A 197 -11.49 10.63 40.05
CA GLU A 197 -11.68 11.94 40.71
C GLU A 197 -12.87 12.76 40.16
N TYR A 198 -13.03 12.81 38.84
CA TYR A 198 -14.11 13.57 38.21
C TYR A 198 -15.50 13.05 38.59
N VAL A 199 -15.65 11.73 38.74
CA VAL A 199 -16.92 11.09 39.13
C VAL A 199 -17.23 11.43 40.59
N VAL A 200 -16.27 11.25 41.51
CA VAL A 200 -16.46 11.54 42.95
C VAL A 200 -16.81 13.01 43.18
N ARG A 201 -16.14 13.94 42.49
CA ARG A 201 -16.44 15.37 42.58
C ARG A 201 -17.80 15.74 41.98
N SER A 202 -18.17 15.11 40.86
CA SER A 202 -19.47 15.31 40.22
C SER A 202 -20.61 14.81 41.11
N ALA A 203 -20.46 13.64 41.74
CA ALA A 203 -21.40 13.10 42.73
C ALA A 203 -21.63 14.10 43.87
N ARG A 204 -20.54 14.68 44.41
CA ARG A 204 -20.65 15.66 45.49
C ARG A 204 -21.35 16.95 45.07
N ARG A 205 -21.16 17.40 43.82
CA ARG A 205 -21.81 18.61 43.28
C ARG A 205 -23.32 18.45 43.12
N ILE A 206 -23.80 17.24 42.89
CA ILE A 206 -25.24 16.93 42.77
C ILE A 206 -25.87 16.50 44.10
N GLY A 207 -25.13 16.59 45.22
CA GLY A 207 -25.67 16.40 46.57
C GLY A 207 -25.40 15.03 47.21
N ILE A 208 -24.68 14.13 46.56
CA ILE A 208 -24.38 12.80 47.12
C ILE A 208 -23.37 12.92 48.28
N GLY A 209 -23.63 12.19 49.37
CA GLY A 209 -22.84 12.30 50.61
C GLY A 209 -22.43 10.97 51.25
N SER A 210 -23.02 9.86 50.82
CA SER A 210 -22.70 8.53 51.37
C SER A 210 -21.88 7.67 50.41
N ALA A 211 -21.16 6.69 50.96
CA ALA A 211 -20.44 5.68 50.19
C ALA A 211 -21.36 4.84 49.29
N ALA A 212 -22.52 4.43 49.79
CA ALA A 212 -23.48 3.61 49.05
C ALA A 212 -24.05 4.35 47.82
N GLU A 213 -24.52 5.60 48.02
CA GLU A 213 -25.04 6.42 46.92
C GLU A 213 -23.94 6.77 45.89
N LEU A 214 -22.67 6.89 46.32
CA LEU A 214 -21.55 7.14 45.41
C LEU A 214 -21.30 5.95 44.48
N THR A 215 -21.39 4.72 45.00
CA THR A 215 -21.27 3.51 44.19
C THR A 215 -22.44 3.38 43.20
N GLU A 216 -23.68 3.62 43.65
CA GLU A 216 -24.85 3.64 42.76
C GLU A 216 -24.71 4.69 41.64
N PHE A 217 -24.25 5.89 41.98
CA PHE A 217 -23.99 6.95 41.00
C PHE A 217 -22.87 6.61 40.02
N ALA A 218 -21.77 6.01 40.50
CA ALA A 218 -20.66 5.59 39.65
C ALA A 218 -21.10 4.50 38.67
N ASN A 219 -21.89 3.52 39.13
CA ASN A 219 -22.47 2.48 38.28
C ASN A 219 -23.41 3.09 37.23
N ALA A 220 -24.25 4.05 37.62
CA ALA A 220 -25.15 4.75 36.70
C ALA A 220 -24.42 5.56 35.62
N CYS A 221 -23.16 5.95 35.87
CA CYS A 221 -22.34 6.74 34.95
C CYS A 221 -21.16 5.95 34.33
N GLN A 222 -21.07 4.63 34.52
CA GLN A 222 -19.90 3.84 34.12
C GLN A 222 -19.56 3.94 32.62
N ASP A 223 -20.59 4.14 31.79
CA ASP A 223 -20.48 4.24 30.32
C ASP A 223 -20.28 5.68 29.82
N LEU A 224 -20.17 6.66 30.73
CA LEU A 224 -19.96 8.07 30.41
C LEU A 224 -18.52 8.47 30.68
N ASP A 225 -17.94 9.26 29.76
CA ASP A 225 -16.63 9.86 30.01
C ASP A 225 -16.70 10.76 31.26
N PRO A 226 -15.87 10.50 32.29
CA PRO A 226 -15.89 11.26 33.54
C PRO A 226 -15.68 12.77 33.36
N GLU A 227 -14.93 13.19 32.33
CA GLU A 227 -14.67 14.60 32.06
C GLU A 227 -15.89 15.29 31.42
N HIS A 228 -16.65 14.59 30.59
CA HIS A 228 -17.93 15.12 30.08
C HIS A 228 -18.94 15.31 31.22
N LEU A 229 -19.04 14.31 32.11
CA LEU A 229 -19.88 14.37 33.30
C LEU A 229 -19.50 15.56 34.21
N ALA A 230 -18.20 15.83 34.36
CA ALA A 230 -17.73 17.00 35.08
C ALA A 230 -18.20 18.31 34.44
N VAL A 231 -18.14 18.45 33.10
CA VAL A 231 -18.62 19.65 32.40
C VAL A 231 -20.13 19.86 32.62
N PHE A 232 -20.93 18.80 32.45
CA PHE A 232 -22.38 18.89 32.60
C PHE A 232 -22.81 19.22 34.04
N THR A 233 -22.14 18.65 35.05
CA THR A 233 -22.42 18.98 36.46
C THR A 233 -21.91 20.37 36.85
N GLU A 234 -20.78 20.83 36.29
CA GLU A 234 -20.27 22.20 36.51
C GLU A 234 -21.20 23.28 35.97
N LEU A 235 -21.76 23.06 34.78
CA LEU A 235 -22.72 23.97 34.16
C LEU A 235 -24.13 23.84 34.73
N LYS A 236 -24.33 22.96 35.74
CA LYS A 236 -25.64 22.62 36.31
C LYS A 236 -26.66 22.17 35.26
N VAL A 237 -26.17 21.54 34.19
CA VAL A 237 -26.98 20.82 33.20
C VAL A 237 -27.58 19.61 33.90
N ILE A 238 -26.74 18.85 34.61
CA ILE A 238 -27.14 17.76 35.52
C ILE A 238 -27.05 18.25 36.96
N ARG A 239 -28.14 18.09 37.72
CA ARG A 239 -28.30 18.57 39.10
C ARG A 239 -28.70 17.45 40.06
N THR A 240 -29.31 16.39 39.57
CA THR A 240 -29.75 15.24 40.38
C THR A 240 -29.33 13.93 39.73
N SER A 241 -29.33 12.84 40.49
CA SER A 241 -29.03 11.50 39.98
C SER A 241 -30.06 11.02 38.96
N ALA A 242 -31.33 11.38 39.10
CA ALA A 242 -32.40 11.01 38.17
C ALA A 242 -32.17 11.59 36.75
N GLU A 243 -31.57 12.78 36.65
CA GLU A 243 -31.27 13.44 35.36
C GLU A 243 -30.15 12.72 34.58
N LEU A 244 -29.46 11.74 35.15
CA LEU A 244 -28.52 10.87 34.41
C LEU A 244 -29.21 9.97 33.38
N SER A 245 -30.52 9.74 33.54
CA SER A 245 -31.33 9.01 32.55
C SER A 245 -31.33 9.70 31.18
N TRP A 246 -31.10 11.02 31.12
CA TRP A 246 -30.98 11.76 29.86
C TRP A 246 -29.85 11.27 28.95
N PHE A 247 -28.87 10.54 29.50
CA PHE A 247 -27.80 9.95 28.71
C PHE A 247 -28.11 8.53 28.20
N GLU A 248 -29.15 7.85 28.68
CA GLU A 248 -29.40 6.42 28.40
C GLU A 248 -29.55 6.10 26.91
N SER A 249 -30.20 6.98 26.14
CA SER A 249 -30.34 6.84 24.69
C SER A 249 -29.04 7.05 23.90
N LEU A 250 -27.99 7.59 24.55
CA LEU A 250 -26.73 8.00 23.95
C LEU A 250 -25.55 7.09 24.35
N ARG A 251 -25.77 6.06 25.18
CA ARG A 251 -24.74 5.17 25.78
C ARG A 251 -24.10 4.14 24.84
N ARG A 252 -24.45 4.07 23.55
CA ARG A 252 -24.01 2.96 22.65
C ARG A 252 -22.80 3.20 21.76
N ASP A 253 -22.30 4.43 21.65
CA ASP A 253 -21.16 4.72 20.78
C ASP A 253 -19.91 5.10 21.59
N GLY A 254 -18.98 4.15 21.70
CA GLY A 254 -17.68 4.36 22.35
C GLY A 254 -16.81 5.33 21.54
N TYR A 255 -16.87 6.62 21.88
CA TYR A 255 -16.04 7.65 21.26
C TYR A 255 -14.70 7.81 22.00
N TYR A 256 -13.61 7.38 21.35
CA TYR A 256 -12.26 7.76 21.76
C TYR A 256 -11.85 9.06 21.05
N SER A 257 -11.86 10.19 21.76
CA SER A 257 -11.24 11.44 21.29
C SER A 257 -9.79 11.53 21.80
N TRP A 258 -8.86 11.97 20.93
CA TRP A 258 -7.42 11.97 21.19
C TRP A 258 -6.88 13.28 21.79
N ASP A 259 -7.70 14.34 21.87
CA ASP A 259 -7.34 15.60 22.57
C ASP A 259 -8.51 16.11 23.44
N LYS A 260 -8.76 15.40 24.54
CA LYS A 260 -9.91 15.61 25.41
C LYS A 260 -9.97 17.02 26.00
N THR A 261 -8.82 17.63 26.29
CA THR A 261 -8.77 18.89 27.05
C THR A 261 -9.25 20.12 26.27
N VAL A 262 -8.92 20.22 24.98
CA VAL A 262 -9.36 21.32 24.11
C VAL A 262 -10.85 21.17 23.76
N ALA A 263 -11.26 19.96 23.39
CA ALA A 263 -12.66 19.65 23.08
C ALA A 263 -13.59 19.91 24.28
N ASN A 264 -13.20 19.47 25.49
CA ASN A 264 -13.95 19.74 26.73
C ASN A 264 -14.11 21.24 26.99
N ARG A 265 -13.06 22.03 26.71
CA ARG A 265 -13.08 23.49 26.86
C ARG A 265 -14.05 24.15 25.89
N GLN A 266 -14.01 23.76 24.62
CA GLN A 266 -14.88 24.29 23.57
C GLN A 266 -16.34 23.92 23.83
N ALA A 267 -16.63 22.64 24.08
CA ALA A 267 -17.96 22.15 24.40
C ALA A 267 -18.56 22.84 25.63
N LYS A 268 -17.79 22.99 26.71
CA LYS A 268 -18.22 23.74 27.91
C LYS A 268 -18.67 25.16 27.58
N ARG A 269 -17.91 25.88 26.75
CA ARG A 269 -18.24 27.26 26.33
C ARG A 269 -19.50 27.29 25.47
N SER A 270 -19.64 26.36 24.54
CA SER A 270 -20.80 26.22 23.67
C SER A 270 -22.08 25.89 24.46
N ILE A 271 -22.03 24.92 25.37
CA ILE A 271 -23.17 24.57 26.24
C ILE A 271 -23.57 25.77 27.11
N ALA A 272 -22.60 26.45 27.74
CA ALA A 272 -22.89 27.65 28.52
C ALA A 272 -23.58 28.75 27.68
N ARG A 273 -23.17 28.90 26.41
CA ARG A 273 -23.80 29.84 25.48
C ARG A 273 -25.24 29.44 25.17
N LEU A 274 -25.52 28.17 24.88
CA LEU A 274 -26.87 27.66 24.62
C LEU A 274 -27.80 27.83 25.83
N LEU A 275 -27.32 27.50 27.03
CA LEU A 275 -28.07 27.70 28.28
C LEU A 275 -28.42 29.19 28.49
N LYS A 276 -27.49 30.11 28.18
CA LYS A 276 -27.74 31.57 28.24
C LYS A 276 -28.80 32.02 27.24
N LEU A 277 -28.94 31.31 26.12
CA LEU A 277 -29.96 31.57 25.10
C LEU A 277 -31.31 30.92 25.42
N GLY A 278 -31.42 30.22 26.57
CA GLY A 278 -32.67 29.61 27.02
C GLY A 278 -32.88 28.16 26.59
N VAL A 279 -31.90 27.53 25.91
CA VAL A 279 -32.01 26.13 25.47
C VAL A 279 -32.20 25.20 26.68
N PRO A 280 -33.18 24.27 26.65
CA PRO A 280 -33.41 23.34 27.76
C PRO A 280 -32.17 22.50 28.08
N ARG A 281 -31.91 22.29 29.37
CA ARG A 281 -30.75 21.52 29.87
C ARG A 281 -30.69 20.12 29.26
N GLU A 282 -31.83 19.45 29.24
CA GLU A 282 -31.98 18.10 28.68
C GLU A 282 -31.54 18.06 27.21
N SER A 283 -32.00 19.01 26.38
CA SER A 283 -31.61 19.08 24.97
C SER A 283 -30.10 19.25 24.78
N THR A 284 -29.41 19.99 25.65
CA THR A 284 -27.95 20.21 25.53
C THR A 284 -27.11 18.95 25.74
N VAL A 285 -27.68 17.90 26.34
CA VAL A 285 -27.00 16.60 26.52
C VAL A 285 -26.71 15.93 25.17
N ARG A 286 -27.53 16.19 24.14
CA ARG A 286 -27.35 15.66 22.77
C ARG A 286 -26.00 16.01 22.15
N LEU A 287 -25.33 17.06 22.63
CA LEU A 287 -24.00 17.46 22.15
C LEU A 287 -22.89 16.44 22.45
N ILE A 288 -23.14 15.47 23.34
CA ILE A 288 -22.16 14.43 23.65
C ILE A 288 -21.74 13.63 22.40
N ALA A 289 -22.64 13.43 21.43
CA ALA A 289 -22.35 12.71 20.19
C ALA A 289 -21.42 13.47 19.23
N PHE A 290 -21.30 14.79 19.38
CA PHE A 290 -20.51 15.67 18.50
C PHE A 290 -19.55 16.59 19.27
N TRP A 291 -19.17 16.16 20.46
CA TRP A 291 -18.45 16.95 21.46
C TRP A 291 -17.18 17.63 20.93
N HIS A 292 -16.45 16.94 20.05
CA HIS A 292 -15.18 17.38 19.49
C HIS A 292 -15.27 18.52 18.46
N ARG A 293 -16.47 18.85 17.95
CA ARG A 293 -16.66 19.95 17.00
C ARG A 293 -17.48 21.11 17.57
N CYS A 294 -17.72 21.12 18.87
CA CYS A 294 -18.50 22.15 19.54
C CYS A 294 -17.70 23.46 19.75
N ALA A 295 -17.04 23.97 18.71
CA ALA A 295 -16.29 25.21 18.76
C ALA A 295 -17.23 26.42 19.02
N PRO A 296 -17.00 27.22 20.07
CA PRO A 296 -17.87 28.33 20.40
C PRO A 296 -17.83 29.46 19.36
N GLU A 297 -16.73 29.60 18.62
CA GLU A 297 -16.58 30.57 17.54
C GLU A 297 -17.53 30.27 16.39
N ASP A 298 -17.67 28.99 16.02
CA ASP A 298 -18.55 28.56 14.93
C ASP A 298 -20.03 28.65 15.33
N LEU A 299 -20.36 28.26 16.57
CA LEU A 299 -21.70 28.50 17.13
C LEU A 299 -22.07 29.98 17.07
N ASN A 300 -21.20 30.87 17.55
CA ASN A 300 -21.48 32.31 17.56
C ASN A 300 -21.59 32.87 16.14
N ARG A 301 -20.78 32.39 15.19
CA ARG A 301 -20.84 32.79 13.79
C ARG A 301 -22.19 32.44 13.17
N SER A 302 -22.66 31.20 13.36
CA SER A 302 -23.96 30.74 12.86
C SER A 302 -25.10 31.50 13.51
N LEU A 303 -25.09 31.65 14.84
CA LEU A 303 -26.13 32.41 15.55
C LEU A 303 -26.16 33.88 15.12
N THR A 304 -25.02 34.51 14.85
CA THR A 304 -24.97 35.90 14.37
C THR A 304 -25.53 36.01 12.96
N ALA A 305 -25.22 35.06 12.08
CA ALA A 305 -25.73 35.04 10.71
C ALA A 305 -27.25 34.78 10.65
N LEU A 306 -27.77 33.95 11.56
CA LEU A 306 -29.20 33.67 11.75
C LEU A 306 -29.94 34.87 12.36
N ALA A 307 -29.40 35.48 13.42
CA ALA A 307 -29.97 36.68 14.05
C ALA A 307 -30.09 37.85 13.07
N ALA A 308 -29.10 38.03 12.18
CA ALA A 308 -29.14 39.05 11.14
C ALA A 308 -30.32 38.90 10.15
N ARG A 309 -30.99 37.75 10.14
CA ARG A 309 -32.18 37.43 9.32
C ARG A 309 -33.45 37.22 10.13
N GLY A 310 -33.45 37.63 11.40
CA GLY A 310 -34.61 37.59 12.28
C GLY A 310 -34.82 36.27 13.03
N TYR A 311 -33.82 35.38 13.06
CA TYR A 311 -33.88 34.15 13.86
C TYR A 311 -33.14 34.35 15.19
N ASP A 312 -33.89 34.70 16.24
CA ASP A 312 -33.32 35.03 17.56
C ASP A 312 -33.71 34.03 18.68
N ASN A 313 -34.62 33.09 18.40
CA ASN A 313 -35.12 32.13 19.38
C ASN A 313 -34.16 30.93 19.56
N GLY A 314 -33.25 31.05 20.51
CA GLY A 314 -32.22 30.03 20.80
C GLY A 314 -32.74 28.58 20.94
N PRO A 315 -33.78 28.32 21.75
CA PRO A 315 -34.41 26.99 21.86
C PRO A 315 -34.88 26.41 20.53
N GLU A 316 -35.65 27.16 19.74
CA GLU A 316 -36.19 26.70 18.45
C GLU A 316 -35.07 26.45 17.44
N ILE A 317 -34.07 27.33 17.40
CA ILE A 317 -32.89 27.21 16.54
C ILE A 317 -32.10 25.94 16.88
N PHE A 318 -31.84 25.69 18.16
CA PHE A 318 -31.05 24.54 18.57
C PHE A 318 -31.80 23.23 18.33
N GLU A 319 -33.11 23.20 18.57
CA GLU A 319 -33.92 21.99 18.35
C GLU A 319 -33.99 21.62 16.87
N ALA A 320 -34.12 22.61 15.98
CA ALA A 320 -34.22 22.38 14.54
C ALA A 320 -32.87 22.13 13.86
N LEU A 321 -31.80 22.84 14.24
CA LEU A 321 -30.51 22.79 13.55
C LEU A 321 -29.48 21.87 14.23
N GLY A 322 -29.56 21.68 15.55
CA GLY A 322 -28.64 20.82 16.29
C GLY A 322 -27.17 21.03 15.91
N GLU A 323 -26.51 19.95 15.49
CA GLU A 323 -25.09 19.95 15.08
C GLU A 323 -24.79 20.84 13.86
N THR A 324 -25.77 21.15 13.00
CA THR A 324 -25.58 21.99 11.81
C THR A 324 -25.11 23.40 12.15
N LEU A 325 -25.39 23.88 13.36
CA LEU A 325 -24.87 25.16 13.86
C LEU A 325 -23.33 25.26 13.87
N TRP A 326 -22.63 24.13 13.95
CA TRP A 326 -21.15 24.09 13.94
C TRP A 326 -20.55 23.74 12.59
N ARG A 327 -21.38 23.41 11.59
CA ARG A 327 -20.92 23.01 10.26
C ARG A 327 -20.54 24.20 9.38
N ALA A 328 -21.07 25.39 9.65
CA ALA A 328 -20.84 26.57 8.81
C ALA A 328 -19.49 27.25 9.06
N HIS A 329 -18.52 27.05 8.16
CA HIS A 329 -17.19 27.68 8.29
C HIS A 329 -17.19 29.19 7.96
N LYS A 330 -18.18 29.69 7.20
CA LYS A 330 -18.31 31.12 6.86
C LYS A 330 -19.76 31.59 6.99
N ALA A 331 -19.96 32.79 7.52
CA ALA A 331 -21.29 33.39 7.67
C ALA A 331 -22.04 33.53 6.33
N ARG A 332 -21.33 33.78 5.22
CA ARG A 332 -21.92 33.90 3.87
C ARG A 332 -22.65 32.63 3.41
N ASN A 333 -22.32 31.46 3.93
CA ASN A 333 -22.96 30.22 3.50
C ASN A 333 -24.40 30.15 4.04
N TRP A 334 -24.65 30.69 5.23
CA TRP A 334 -26.00 30.90 5.74
C TRP A 334 -26.79 31.88 4.86
N ASN A 335 -26.14 32.93 4.36
CA ASN A 335 -26.77 33.85 3.42
C ASN A 335 -27.24 33.12 2.16
N PHE A 336 -26.38 32.26 1.60
CA PHE A 336 -26.72 31.47 0.43
C PHE A 336 -27.89 30.49 0.70
N VAL A 337 -27.89 29.81 1.85
CA VAL A 337 -28.98 28.88 2.22
C VAL A 337 -30.32 29.60 2.42
N ILE A 338 -30.30 30.77 3.04
CA ILE A 338 -31.54 31.48 3.37
C ILE A 338 -32.04 32.31 2.20
N ASP A 339 -31.16 33.04 1.53
CA ASP A 339 -31.54 34.03 0.52
C ASP A 339 -31.59 33.42 -0.89
N THR A 340 -30.58 32.61 -1.27
CA THR A 340 -30.49 32.02 -2.61
C THR A 340 -31.31 30.73 -2.72
N LEU A 341 -31.07 29.77 -1.83
CA LEU A 341 -31.88 28.54 -1.77
C LEU A 341 -33.31 28.84 -1.29
N GLY A 342 -33.53 29.89 -0.50
CA GLY A 342 -34.86 30.28 -0.02
C GLY A 342 -35.37 29.39 1.10
N ALA A 343 -34.48 28.74 1.85
CA ALA A 343 -34.86 27.87 2.97
C ALA A 343 -35.14 28.74 4.20
N HIS A 344 -36.35 29.28 4.32
CA HIS A 344 -36.75 30.17 5.43
C HIS A 344 -37.23 29.41 6.69
N GLU A 345 -37.44 28.11 6.60
CA GLU A 345 -37.80 27.27 7.75
C GLU A 345 -36.55 26.59 8.30
N LEU A 346 -36.34 26.67 9.63
CA LEU A 346 -35.15 26.11 10.28
C LEU A 346 -34.91 24.62 9.93
N PRO A 347 -35.92 23.72 9.91
CA PRO A 347 -35.70 22.33 9.50
C PRO A 347 -35.20 22.17 8.05
N LYS A 348 -35.63 23.04 7.13
CA LYS A 348 -35.20 23.01 5.72
C LYS A 348 -33.76 23.48 5.56
N MET A 349 -33.33 24.45 6.38
CA MET A 349 -31.93 24.90 6.36
C MET A 349 -30.95 23.78 6.75
N ALA A 350 -31.35 22.90 7.68
CA ALA A 350 -30.52 21.79 8.16
C ALA A 350 -30.17 20.76 7.07
N LEU A 351 -30.91 20.74 5.96
CA LEU A 351 -30.69 19.79 4.86
C LEU A 351 -29.40 20.10 4.06
N PHE A 352 -28.91 21.35 4.09
CA PHE A 352 -27.82 21.84 3.22
C PHE A 352 -26.43 21.80 3.88
N ASN A 353 -26.12 20.71 4.57
CA ASN A 353 -24.90 20.57 5.35
C ASN A 353 -23.61 20.76 4.53
N HIS A 354 -23.51 20.21 3.31
CA HIS A 354 -22.29 20.31 2.51
C HIS A 354 -22.06 21.73 1.96
N ILE A 355 -23.11 22.48 1.70
CA ILE A 355 -23.02 23.90 1.31
C ILE A 355 -22.53 24.73 2.51
N LEU A 356 -23.04 24.45 3.71
CA LEU A 356 -22.62 25.12 4.93
C LEU A 356 -21.14 24.84 5.26
N GLU A 357 -20.67 23.60 5.06
CA GLU A 357 -19.30 23.16 5.31
C GLU A 357 -18.25 23.68 4.30
N ARG A 358 -18.65 24.31 3.20
CA ARG A 358 -17.66 24.79 2.20
C ARG A 358 -16.95 26.06 2.66
N ASP A 359 -15.62 26.08 2.57
CA ASP A 359 -14.86 27.31 2.82
C ASP A 359 -15.20 28.43 1.83
N THR A 360 -15.37 28.06 0.56
CA THR A 360 -15.79 28.96 -0.52
C THR A 360 -16.80 28.30 -1.43
N LEU A 361 -17.90 29.01 -1.68
CA LEU A 361 -18.93 28.58 -2.64
C LEU A 361 -18.51 28.95 -4.07
N PRO A 362 -18.81 28.09 -5.06
CA PRO A 362 -18.53 28.37 -6.47
C PRO A 362 -19.28 29.63 -6.95
N LYS A 363 -18.66 30.41 -7.84
CA LYS A 363 -19.27 31.66 -8.36
C LYS A 363 -20.59 31.41 -9.10
N THR A 364 -20.70 30.30 -9.82
CA THR A 364 -21.87 29.92 -10.62
C THR A 364 -22.95 29.21 -9.81
N ALA A 365 -22.74 28.94 -8.51
CA ALA A 365 -23.67 28.16 -7.70
C ALA A 365 -25.04 28.85 -7.57
N GLU A 366 -25.06 30.18 -7.47
CA GLU A 366 -26.31 30.95 -7.39
C GLU A 366 -27.12 30.86 -8.69
N GLU A 367 -26.48 31.05 -9.84
CA GLU A 367 -27.11 30.95 -11.15
C GLU A 367 -27.70 29.54 -11.39
N VAL A 368 -26.93 28.49 -11.03
CA VAL A 368 -27.36 27.10 -11.15
C VAL A 368 -28.57 26.78 -10.26
N VAL A 369 -28.53 27.20 -8.99
CA VAL A 369 -29.65 26.99 -8.06
C VAL A 369 -30.90 27.73 -8.53
N ASN A 370 -30.77 28.97 -8.98
CA ASN A 370 -31.90 29.74 -9.51
C ASN A 370 -32.48 29.09 -10.78
N ALA A 371 -31.64 28.55 -11.65
CA ALA A 371 -32.08 27.82 -12.85
C ALA A 371 -32.83 26.52 -12.53
N LEU A 372 -32.49 25.84 -11.43
CA LEU A 372 -33.21 24.65 -10.95
C LEU A 372 -34.52 25.02 -10.25
N LYS A 373 -34.53 26.08 -9.44
CA LYS A 373 -35.76 26.62 -8.81
C LYS A 373 -36.78 27.07 -9.86
N ALA A 374 -36.32 27.71 -10.94
CA ALA A 374 -37.18 28.07 -12.07
C ALA A 374 -37.81 26.86 -12.77
N ARG A 375 -37.23 25.66 -12.60
CA ARG A 375 -37.77 24.38 -13.08
C ARG A 375 -38.59 23.63 -12.03
N GLY A 376 -38.88 24.25 -10.88
CA GLY A 376 -39.73 23.68 -9.83
C GLY A 376 -39.00 22.83 -8.78
N ALA A 377 -37.67 22.89 -8.70
CA ALA A 377 -36.90 22.13 -7.70
C ALA A 377 -37.30 22.47 -6.26
N THR A 378 -37.60 21.46 -5.44
CA THR A 378 -37.88 21.66 -4.00
C THR A 378 -36.59 21.77 -3.18
N HIS A 379 -36.72 22.22 -1.92
CA HIS A 379 -35.58 22.28 -0.99
C HIS A 379 -34.96 20.89 -0.75
N GLU A 380 -35.79 19.86 -0.63
CA GLU A 380 -35.36 18.47 -0.40
C GLU A 380 -34.58 17.92 -1.60
N GLU A 381 -35.06 18.17 -2.83
CA GLU A 381 -34.37 17.74 -4.05
C GLU A 381 -33.01 18.44 -4.21
N LEU A 382 -32.96 19.75 -3.98
CA LEU A 382 -31.70 20.51 -4.01
C LEU A 382 -30.73 20.05 -2.93
N ALA A 383 -31.23 19.69 -1.75
CA ALA A 383 -30.41 19.16 -0.68
C ALA A 383 -29.83 17.79 -1.00
N GLN A 384 -30.61 16.90 -1.64
CA GLN A 384 -30.10 15.61 -2.11
C GLN A 384 -29.03 15.80 -3.20
N ALA A 385 -29.24 16.75 -4.12
CA ALA A 385 -28.32 17.04 -5.23
C ALA A 385 -27.10 17.91 -4.85
N GLN A 386 -26.99 18.40 -3.61
CA GLN A 386 -26.01 19.43 -3.22
C GLN A 386 -24.55 19.11 -3.63
N ASN A 387 -24.13 17.84 -3.51
CA ASN A 387 -22.77 17.42 -3.89
C ASN A 387 -22.56 17.43 -5.41
N PHE A 388 -23.57 17.02 -6.17
CA PHE A 388 -23.54 17.10 -7.63
C PHE A 388 -23.46 18.57 -8.09
N LEU A 389 -24.27 19.46 -7.51
CA LEU A 389 -24.30 20.88 -7.88
C LEU A 389 -22.96 21.56 -7.60
N LEU A 390 -22.43 21.40 -6.39
CA LEU A 390 -21.12 21.97 -6.02
C LEU A 390 -20.02 21.45 -6.95
N THR A 391 -20.02 20.15 -7.27
CA THR A 391 -19.03 19.54 -8.15
C THR A 391 -19.15 20.07 -9.58
N ALA A 392 -20.37 20.17 -10.10
CA ALA A 392 -20.60 20.71 -11.44
C ALA A 392 -20.09 22.15 -11.52
N CYS A 393 -20.43 23.00 -10.55
CA CYS A 393 -19.96 24.37 -10.52
C CYS A 393 -18.43 24.52 -10.36
N ASP A 394 -17.78 23.61 -9.64
CA ASP A 394 -16.33 23.62 -9.44
C ASP A 394 -15.55 23.13 -10.67
N ARG A 395 -16.09 22.14 -11.39
CA ARG A 395 -15.34 21.37 -12.42
C ARG A 395 -15.76 21.67 -13.86
N ARG A 396 -16.92 22.30 -14.08
CA ARG A 396 -17.49 22.53 -15.41
C ARG A 396 -17.33 23.97 -15.85
N ALA A 397 -17.12 24.14 -17.15
CA ALA A 397 -17.15 25.45 -17.77
C ALA A 397 -18.59 25.97 -17.81
N ASP A 398 -19.55 25.08 -18.12
CA ASP A 398 -20.98 25.39 -18.12
C ASP A 398 -21.79 24.35 -17.33
N PRO A 399 -21.93 24.53 -16.00
CA PRO A 399 -22.69 23.60 -15.16
C PRO A 399 -24.18 23.58 -15.49
N ILE A 400 -24.74 24.68 -16.00
CA ILE A 400 -26.16 24.77 -16.38
C ILE A 400 -26.42 23.88 -17.60
N ARG A 401 -25.51 23.87 -18.57
CA ARG A 401 -25.60 22.99 -19.74
C ARG A 401 -25.55 21.52 -19.36
N VAL A 402 -24.67 21.11 -18.43
CA VAL A 402 -24.62 19.72 -17.93
C VAL A 402 -25.95 19.29 -17.33
N ILE A 403 -26.54 20.12 -16.47
CA ILE A 403 -27.84 19.88 -15.85
C ILE A 403 -28.93 19.80 -16.92
N ALA A 404 -28.94 20.73 -17.87
CA ALA A 404 -29.92 20.77 -18.94
C ALA A 404 -29.86 19.52 -19.82
N LEU A 405 -28.66 19.01 -20.14
CA LEU A 405 -28.49 17.75 -20.90
C LEU A 405 -29.07 16.55 -20.16
N LEU A 406 -28.81 16.41 -18.86
CA LEU A 406 -29.32 15.30 -18.05
C LEU A 406 -30.86 15.37 -17.87
N MET A 407 -31.41 16.57 -17.74
CA MET A 407 -32.86 16.75 -17.55
C MET A 407 -33.66 16.76 -18.86
N ALA A 408 -32.99 16.82 -20.02
CA ALA A 408 -33.67 16.82 -21.32
C ALA A 408 -34.32 15.46 -21.63
N ALA A 409 -35.39 15.49 -22.44
CA ALA A 409 -35.94 14.27 -23.03
C ALA A 409 -34.90 13.64 -23.98
N PRO A 410 -34.79 12.31 -24.07
CA PRO A 410 -35.69 11.28 -23.49
C PRO A 410 -35.33 10.82 -22.07
N HIS A 411 -34.21 11.28 -21.49
CA HIS A 411 -33.76 10.87 -20.16
C HIS A 411 -34.69 11.38 -19.07
N ALA A 412 -35.05 12.67 -19.16
CA ALA A 412 -35.97 13.36 -18.25
C ALA A 412 -35.65 13.13 -16.75
N LEU A 413 -34.37 13.20 -16.37
CA LEU A 413 -33.99 13.04 -14.96
C LEU A 413 -34.65 14.13 -14.11
N ARG A 414 -35.20 13.70 -12.98
CA ARG A 414 -35.69 14.60 -11.92
C ARG A 414 -34.52 15.18 -11.12
N VAL A 415 -34.79 16.26 -10.39
CA VAL A 415 -33.76 16.97 -9.62
C VAL A 415 -33.19 16.09 -8.51
N ASP A 416 -34.02 15.29 -7.83
CA ASP A 416 -33.57 14.30 -6.83
C ASP A 416 -32.59 13.28 -7.42
N GLN A 417 -32.81 12.88 -8.67
CA GLN A 417 -31.96 11.89 -9.35
C GLN A 417 -30.56 12.43 -9.70
N LEU A 418 -30.37 13.75 -9.79
CA LEU A 418 -29.06 14.36 -10.03
C LEU A 418 -28.05 14.03 -8.91
N ALA A 419 -28.53 13.74 -7.69
CA ALA A 419 -27.69 13.28 -6.59
C ALA A 419 -26.86 12.03 -6.95
N HIS A 420 -27.37 11.19 -7.84
CA HIS A 420 -26.71 9.96 -8.30
C HIS A 420 -25.85 10.16 -9.55
N CYS A 421 -25.87 11.35 -10.16
CA CYS A 421 -25.18 11.67 -11.41
C CYS A 421 -23.78 12.27 -11.22
N TYR A 422 -23.14 12.04 -10.07
CA TYR A 422 -21.85 12.66 -9.73
C TYR A 422 -20.78 12.52 -10.83
N SER A 423 -20.68 11.34 -11.46
CA SER A 423 -19.72 11.09 -12.53
C SER A 423 -19.86 12.09 -13.69
N TYR A 424 -21.09 12.44 -14.05
CA TYR A 424 -21.41 13.38 -15.12
C TYR A 424 -21.11 14.84 -14.75
N ALA A 425 -21.01 15.17 -13.47
CA ALA A 425 -20.54 16.47 -12.99
C ALA A 425 -19.01 16.56 -12.89
N ALA A 426 -18.33 15.43 -12.64
CA ALA A 426 -16.89 15.43 -12.35
C ALA A 426 -15.99 15.14 -13.57
N GLN A 427 -16.44 14.36 -14.56
CA GLN A 427 -15.58 13.73 -15.58
C GLN A 427 -15.88 14.17 -17.03
N ARG A 428 -14.85 14.39 -17.86
CA ARG A 428 -14.95 14.72 -19.31
C ARG A 428 -15.71 16.03 -19.63
N SER A 429 -15.74 16.49 -20.87
CA SER A 429 -16.38 17.76 -21.25
C SER A 429 -17.90 17.66 -21.43
N GLU A 430 -18.57 18.81 -21.53
CA GLU A 430 -20.01 18.92 -21.79
C GLU A 430 -20.40 18.38 -23.18
N ASP A 431 -19.52 18.52 -24.17
CA ASP A 431 -19.73 17.97 -25.52
C ASP A 431 -19.63 16.43 -25.51
N GLU A 432 -18.69 15.89 -24.74
CA GLU A 432 -18.53 14.44 -24.56
C GLU A 432 -19.73 13.83 -23.81
N LEU A 433 -20.28 14.53 -22.80
CA LEU A 433 -21.52 14.13 -22.14
C LEU A 433 -22.67 14.03 -23.13
N LYS A 434 -22.83 15.04 -24.00
CA LYS A 434 -23.88 15.04 -25.02
C LYS A 434 -23.75 13.82 -25.95
N GLN A 435 -22.55 13.56 -26.46
CA GLN A 435 -22.29 12.40 -27.33
C GLN A 435 -22.59 11.09 -26.60
N PHE A 436 -22.21 10.98 -25.33
CA PHE A 436 -22.47 9.78 -24.53
C PHE A 436 -23.96 9.52 -24.32
N LEU A 437 -24.72 10.56 -24.02
CA LEU A 437 -26.17 10.47 -23.89
C LEU A 437 -26.84 10.09 -25.22
N GLU A 438 -26.38 10.64 -26.35
CA GLU A 438 -26.84 10.27 -27.69
C GLU A 438 -26.59 8.78 -27.99
N VAL A 439 -25.42 8.25 -27.62
CA VAL A 439 -25.10 6.82 -27.73
C VAL A 439 -26.07 5.96 -26.92
N LEU A 440 -26.39 6.34 -25.68
CA LEU A 440 -27.36 5.60 -24.88
C LEU A 440 -28.75 5.60 -25.53
N ILE A 441 -29.18 6.73 -26.10
CA ILE A 441 -30.47 6.82 -26.82
C ILE A 441 -30.47 5.87 -28.02
N GLN A 442 -29.41 5.88 -28.82
CA GLN A 442 -29.29 5.04 -30.02
C GLN A 442 -29.43 3.53 -29.72
N HIS A 443 -29.02 3.11 -28.51
CA HIS A 443 -29.07 1.70 -28.07
C HIS A 443 -30.20 1.41 -27.06
N GLU A 444 -31.21 2.28 -27.01
CA GLU A 444 -32.42 2.15 -26.17
C GLU A 444 -32.17 2.17 -24.65
N PHE A 445 -31.00 2.69 -24.22
CA PHE A 445 -30.65 2.93 -22.82
C PHE A 445 -30.72 4.42 -22.43
N GLY A 446 -31.36 5.26 -23.27
CA GLY A 446 -31.50 6.69 -23.06
C GLY A 446 -32.55 7.09 -22.01
N THR A 447 -33.08 6.17 -21.21
CA THR A 447 -34.05 6.50 -20.13
C THR A 447 -33.34 7.01 -18.88
N ALA A 448 -34.08 7.59 -17.92
CA ALA A 448 -33.52 7.98 -16.62
C ALA A 448 -32.77 6.81 -15.93
N ALA A 449 -33.36 5.61 -15.93
CA ALA A 449 -32.73 4.42 -15.35
C ALA A 449 -31.42 4.07 -16.06
N GLY A 450 -31.37 4.17 -17.40
CA GLY A 450 -30.15 3.92 -18.16
C GLY A 450 -29.06 4.94 -17.90
N VAL A 451 -29.38 6.24 -17.88
CA VAL A 451 -28.39 7.27 -17.52
C VAL A 451 -27.84 7.05 -16.10
N LEU A 452 -28.67 6.64 -15.14
CA LEU A 452 -28.20 6.34 -13.79
C LEU A 452 -27.26 5.12 -13.75
N ALA A 453 -27.63 4.03 -14.41
CA ALA A 453 -26.82 2.80 -14.47
C ALA A 453 -25.46 3.02 -15.16
N PHE A 454 -25.44 3.78 -16.25
CA PHE A 454 -24.23 4.04 -17.05
C PHE A 454 -23.31 5.12 -16.48
N GLY A 455 -23.63 5.68 -15.31
CA GLY A 455 -22.79 6.65 -14.62
C GLY A 455 -21.38 6.13 -14.30
N ARG A 456 -21.21 4.81 -14.09
CA ARG A 456 -19.89 4.17 -13.91
C ARG A 456 -19.15 3.96 -15.22
N VAL A 457 -19.86 3.69 -16.31
CA VAL A 457 -19.27 3.54 -17.64
C VAL A 457 -18.69 4.88 -18.12
N TYR A 458 -19.45 5.97 -17.97
CA TYR A 458 -18.98 7.32 -18.32
C TYR A 458 -17.74 7.75 -17.52
N ALA A 459 -17.67 7.27 -16.29
CA ALA A 459 -16.58 7.47 -15.36
C ALA A 459 -15.30 6.68 -15.69
N SER A 460 -15.41 5.63 -16.51
CA SER A 460 -14.29 4.74 -16.85
C SER A 460 -13.37 5.32 -17.93
N THR A 461 -12.34 4.57 -18.31
CA THR A 461 -11.44 4.90 -19.43
C THR A 461 -12.04 4.61 -20.80
N ILE A 462 -13.21 3.94 -20.87
CA ILE A 462 -13.85 3.54 -22.12
C ILE A 462 -14.33 4.76 -22.91
N ARG A 463 -13.86 4.90 -24.15
CA ARG A 463 -14.25 5.99 -25.05
C ARG A 463 -15.73 5.88 -25.41
N THR A 464 -16.39 7.03 -25.52
CA THR A 464 -17.83 7.09 -25.84
C THR A 464 -18.19 6.35 -27.13
N SER A 465 -17.36 6.47 -28.17
CA SER A 465 -17.53 5.73 -29.42
C SER A 465 -17.48 4.20 -29.22
N ASN A 466 -16.60 3.72 -28.35
CA ASN A 466 -16.47 2.29 -28.04
C ASN A 466 -17.59 1.78 -27.13
N VAL A 467 -18.20 2.64 -26.30
CA VAL A 467 -19.43 2.28 -25.56
C VAL A 467 -20.56 1.93 -26.52
N GLY A 468 -20.77 2.73 -27.57
CA GLY A 468 -21.81 2.42 -28.58
C GLY A 468 -21.56 1.10 -29.29
N ARG A 469 -20.30 0.85 -29.69
CA ARG A 469 -19.88 -0.43 -30.27
C ARG A 469 -20.09 -1.62 -29.33
N LEU A 470 -19.73 -1.49 -28.06
CA LEU A 470 -19.97 -2.51 -27.04
C LEU A 470 -21.47 -2.77 -26.85
N LEU A 471 -22.30 -1.72 -26.83
CA LEU A 471 -23.75 -1.88 -26.75
C LEU A 471 -24.34 -2.51 -28.01
N ALA A 472 -23.78 -2.23 -29.19
CA ALA A 472 -24.16 -2.93 -30.42
C ALA A 472 -23.85 -4.44 -30.33
N VAL A 473 -22.67 -4.79 -29.80
CA VAL A 473 -22.30 -6.19 -29.52
C VAL A 473 -23.27 -6.82 -28.53
N TYR A 474 -23.59 -6.11 -27.43
CA TYR A 474 -24.55 -6.57 -26.43
C TYR A 474 -25.91 -6.87 -27.08
N ARG A 475 -26.48 -5.89 -27.78
CA ARG A 475 -27.80 -5.97 -28.43
C ARG A 475 -27.88 -7.03 -29.53
N ARG A 476 -26.76 -7.44 -30.11
CA ARG A 476 -26.72 -8.50 -31.13
C ARG A 476 -26.97 -9.89 -30.55
N MET A 477 -26.70 -10.12 -29.27
CA MET A 477 -26.93 -11.41 -28.63
C MET A 477 -28.42 -11.57 -28.28
N ARG A 478 -29.00 -12.73 -28.62
CA ARG A 478 -30.45 -13.00 -28.49
C ARG A 478 -30.96 -13.12 -27.06
N ASP A 479 -30.07 -13.33 -26.10
CA ASP A 479 -30.34 -13.63 -24.69
C ASP A 479 -29.93 -12.49 -23.74
N THR A 480 -29.82 -11.26 -24.26
CA THR A 480 -29.60 -10.08 -23.42
C THR A 480 -30.89 -9.54 -22.81
N ASN A 481 -30.76 -8.92 -21.65
CA ASN A 481 -31.85 -8.27 -20.93
C ASN A 481 -31.88 -6.77 -21.28
N ASP A 482 -33.07 -6.17 -21.28
CA ASP A 482 -33.26 -4.71 -21.40
C ASP A 482 -32.90 -3.95 -20.11
N ASP A 483 -32.54 -4.66 -19.05
CA ASP A 483 -32.08 -4.09 -17.78
C ASP A 483 -30.79 -3.26 -17.96
N PRO A 484 -30.84 -1.93 -17.74
CA PRO A 484 -29.67 -1.07 -17.91
C PRO A 484 -28.53 -1.37 -16.94
N ASP A 485 -28.82 -1.88 -15.73
CA ASP A 485 -27.78 -2.26 -14.77
C ASP A 485 -26.99 -3.47 -15.27
N ALA A 486 -27.67 -4.47 -15.84
CA ALA A 486 -27.02 -5.63 -16.45
C ALA A 486 -26.16 -5.23 -17.67
N ALA A 487 -26.66 -4.35 -18.52
CA ALA A 487 -25.94 -3.85 -19.68
C ALA A 487 -24.69 -3.03 -19.29
N SER A 488 -24.81 -2.12 -18.32
CA SER A 488 -23.69 -1.31 -17.85
C SER A 488 -22.59 -2.16 -17.21
N LYS A 489 -22.96 -3.17 -16.42
CA LYS A 489 -22.01 -4.15 -15.85
C LYS A 489 -21.29 -4.94 -16.94
N TRP A 490 -22.02 -5.39 -17.96
CA TRP A 490 -21.44 -6.12 -19.08
C TRP A 490 -20.44 -5.25 -19.86
N VAL A 491 -20.77 -3.98 -20.14
CA VAL A 491 -19.86 -3.05 -20.84
C VAL A 491 -18.56 -2.86 -20.05
N LEU A 492 -18.65 -2.72 -18.72
CA LEU A 492 -17.47 -2.62 -17.85
C LEU A 492 -16.66 -3.92 -17.78
N GLU A 493 -17.34 -5.07 -17.78
CA GLU A 493 -16.70 -6.39 -17.73
C GLU A 493 -15.89 -6.67 -19.00
N ILE A 494 -16.45 -6.34 -20.18
CA ILE A 494 -15.80 -6.59 -21.47
C ILE A 494 -14.72 -5.55 -21.76
N GLY A 495 -14.99 -4.27 -21.49
CA GLY A 495 -14.06 -3.17 -21.76
C GLY A 495 -13.78 -2.95 -23.26
N GLU A 496 -12.96 -1.96 -23.60
CA GLU A 496 -12.69 -1.61 -25.01
C GLU A 496 -11.46 -2.29 -25.63
N LYS A 497 -10.58 -2.89 -24.82
CA LYS A 497 -9.24 -3.33 -25.25
C LYS A 497 -9.25 -4.33 -26.41
N HIS A 498 -10.21 -5.25 -26.41
CA HIS A 498 -10.29 -6.36 -27.37
C HIS A 498 -11.52 -6.26 -28.29
N LEU A 499 -12.15 -5.09 -28.34
CA LEU A 499 -13.44 -4.88 -29.02
C LEU A 499 -13.40 -5.23 -30.51
N ASP A 500 -12.34 -4.83 -31.21
CA ASP A 500 -12.15 -5.13 -32.64
C ASP A 500 -12.12 -6.64 -32.91
N SER A 501 -11.46 -7.41 -32.04
CA SER A 501 -11.39 -8.87 -32.13
C SER A 501 -12.70 -9.53 -31.76
N PHE A 502 -13.44 -9.01 -30.77
CA PHE A 502 -14.78 -9.49 -30.43
C PHE A 502 -15.76 -9.35 -31.58
N GLU A 503 -15.86 -8.14 -32.16
CA GLU A 503 -16.75 -7.88 -33.30
C GLU A 503 -16.42 -8.82 -34.47
N PHE A 504 -15.13 -8.96 -34.79
CA PHE A 504 -14.67 -9.86 -35.85
C PHE A 504 -15.06 -11.32 -35.59
N LEU A 505 -14.80 -11.84 -34.38
CA LEU A 505 -15.12 -13.23 -34.03
C LEU A 505 -16.63 -13.49 -34.04
N MET A 506 -17.43 -12.52 -33.60
CA MET A 506 -18.89 -12.65 -33.63
C MET A 506 -19.43 -12.73 -35.04
N ASP A 507 -18.88 -11.94 -35.96
CA ASP A 507 -19.21 -12.02 -37.39
C ASP A 507 -18.75 -13.34 -37.99
N ALA A 508 -17.47 -13.68 -37.82
CA ALA A 508 -16.84 -14.80 -38.50
C ALA A 508 -17.37 -16.17 -38.04
N LEU A 509 -17.81 -16.27 -36.77
CA LEU A 509 -18.35 -17.50 -36.18
C LEU A 509 -19.87 -17.46 -35.97
N ALA A 510 -20.55 -16.42 -36.47
CA ALA A 510 -21.99 -16.21 -36.33
C ALA A 510 -22.50 -16.36 -34.87
N VAL A 511 -21.78 -15.77 -33.92
CA VAL A 511 -22.14 -15.81 -32.50
C VAL A 511 -23.42 -15.03 -32.26
N SER A 512 -24.40 -15.70 -31.66
CA SER A 512 -25.75 -15.16 -31.49
C SER A 512 -26.26 -15.22 -30.04
N SER A 513 -25.51 -15.83 -29.13
CA SER A 513 -25.89 -15.94 -27.71
C SER A 513 -24.73 -15.65 -26.77
N ARG A 514 -25.03 -15.31 -25.52
CA ARG A 514 -24.05 -15.05 -24.46
C ARG A 514 -23.20 -16.28 -24.18
N ALA A 515 -23.77 -17.48 -24.22
CA ALA A 515 -23.02 -18.73 -24.03
C ALA A 515 -21.96 -18.93 -25.12
N GLU A 516 -22.32 -18.69 -26.38
CA GLU A 516 -21.37 -18.72 -27.52
C GLU A 516 -20.34 -17.60 -27.40
N PHE A 517 -20.74 -16.40 -26.97
CA PHE A 517 -19.83 -15.28 -26.71
C PHE A 517 -18.77 -15.66 -25.65
N GLN A 518 -19.15 -16.33 -24.57
CA GLN A 518 -18.19 -16.80 -23.57
C GLN A 518 -17.21 -17.85 -24.13
N GLN A 519 -17.63 -18.66 -25.11
CA GLN A 519 -16.73 -19.62 -25.75
C GLN A 519 -15.67 -18.95 -26.63
N ILE A 520 -15.99 -17.81 -27.25
CA ILE A 520 -15.05 -17.09 -28.11
C ILE A 520 -14.17 -16.09 -27.36
N ARG A 521 -14.57 -15.68 -26.15
CA ARG A 521 -13.89 -14.69 -25.32
C ARG A 521 -12.38 -14.91 -25.15
N PRO A 522 -11.89 -16.15 -24.93
CA PRO A 522 -10.44 -16.43 -24.89
C PRO A 522 -9.65 -15.98 -26.13
N PHE A 523 -10.27 -16.01 -27.32
CA PHE A 523 -9.57 -15.70 -28.57
C PHE A 523 -9.50 -14.21 -28.87
N ALA A 524 -10.35 -13.39 -28.26
CA ALA A 524 -10.37 -11.95 -28.49
C ALA A 524 -9.07 -11.25 -28.04
N ARG A 525 -8.26 -11.93 -27.22
CA ARG A 525 -6.91 -11.50 -26.85
C ARG A 525 -5.95 -11.46 -28.05
N ILE A 526 -6.20 -12.27 -29.07
CA ILE A 526 -5.44 -12.25 -30.32
C ILE A 526 -5.91 -11.06 -31.15
N ALA A 527 -4.99 -10.34 -31.76
CA ALA A 527 -5.30 -9.19 -32.60
C ALA A 527 -6.23 -9.54 -33.78
N LYS A 528 -7.12 -8.62 -34.14
CA LYS A 528 -8.16 -8.81 -35.17
C LYS A 528 -7.61 -9.32 -36.49
N ASN A 529 -6.54 -8.74 -37.01
CA ASN A 529 -6.00 -9.15 -38.31
C ASN A 529 -5.34 -10.53 -38.26
N VAL A 530 -4.76 -10.91 -37.13
CA VAL A 530 -4.20 -12.25 -36.92
C VAL A 530 -5.32 -13.29 -36.87
N LEU A 531 -6.44 -12.97 -36.20
CA LEU A 531 -7.66 -13.78 -36.25
C LEU A 531 -8.25 -13.84 -37.68
N GLY A 532 -8.22 -12.72 -38.41
CA GLY A 532 -8.58 -12.63 -39.81
C GLY A 532 -7.80 -13.62 -40.67
N TRP A 533 -6.48 -13.63 -40.54
CA TRP A 533 -5.61 -14.60 -41.21
C TRP A 533 -5.95 -16.06 -40.82
N ALA A 534 -6.17 -16.34 -39.53
CA ALA A 534 -6.50 -17.67 -39.06
C ALA A 534 -7.85 -18.19 -39.61
N VAL A 535 -8.90 -17.37 -39.55
CA VAL A 535 -10.26 -17.76 -39.93
C VAL A 535 -10.48 -17.67 -41.43
N GLU A 536 -10.10 -16.55 -42.07
CA GLU A 536 -10.32 -16.33 -43.50
C GLU A 536 -9.23 -16.97 -44.35
N GLY A 537 -7.96 -16.77 -43.97
CA GLY A 537 -6.79 -17.25 -44.71
C GLY A 537 -6.51 -18.74 -44.53
N ARG A 538 -6.52 -19.23 -43.29
CA ARG A 538 -6.21 -20.64 -42.94
C ARG A 538 -7.45 -21.51 -42.71
N ARG A 539 -8.66 -20.94 -42.78
CA ARG A 539 -9.94 -21.64 -42.65
C ARG A 539 -10.18 -22.29 -41.28
N TYR A 540 -9.65 -21.73 -40.20
CA TYR A 540 -9.99 -22.13 -38.83
C TYR A 540 -11.35 -21.55 -38.40
N SER A 541 -12.42 -21.99 -39.06
CA SER A 541 -13.76 -21.40 -38.94
C SER A 541 -14.63 -21.99 -37.81
N THR A 542 -14.04 -22.71 -36.85
CA THR A 542 -14.76 -23.27 -35.70
C THR A 542 -14.01 -22.98 -34.41
N VAL A 543 -14.76 -22.91 -33.30
CA VAL A 543 -14.18 -22.71 -31.96
C VAL A 543 -13.13 -23.78 -31.62
N GLU A 544 -13.38 -25.05 -31.98
CA GLU A 544 -12.42 -26.13 -31.70
C GLU A 544 -11.17 -26.07 -32.60
N ALA A 545 -11.31 -25.63 -33.85
CA ALA A 545 -10.17 -25.39 -34.72
C ALA A 545 -9.29 -24.25 -34.19
N LEU A 546 -9.89 -23.13 -33.79
CA LEU A 546 -9.16 -22.00 -33.18
C LEU A 546 -8.51 -22.41 -31.85
N ARG A 547 -9.19 -23.22 -31.04
CA ARG A 547 -8.63 -23.78 -29.80
C ARG A 547 -7.41 -24.65 -30.09
N THR A 548 -7.53 -25.57 -31.04
CA THR A 548 -6.44 -26.47 -31.45
C THR A 548 -5.24 -25.70 -32.04
N TRP A 549 -5.50 -24.68 -32.83
CA TRP A 549 -4.46 -23.80 -33.36
C TRP A 549 -3.78 -23.01 -32.24
N ARG A 550 -4.55 -22.35 -31.36
CA ARG A 550 -4.04 -21.59 -30.22
C ARG A 550 -3.14 -22.44 -29.32
N ARG A 551 -3.47 -23.72 -29.08
CA ARG A 551 -2.61 -24.68 -28.34
C ARG A 551 -1.21 -24.84 -28.94
N LYS A 552 -1.11 -24.74 -30.28
CA LYS A 552 0.13 -24.96 -31.03
C LYS A 552 0.85 -23.67 -31.40
N ALA A 553 0.20 -22.51 -31.20
CA ALA A 553 0.67 -21.21 -31.65
C ALA A 553 1.27 -20.43 -30.47
N ARG A 554 2.55 -20.71 -30.15
CA ARG A 554 3.24 -20.06 -29.04
C ARG A 554 3.42 -18.56 -29.31
N GLY A 555 3.15 -17.71 -28.31
CA GLY A 555 3.32 -16.26 -28.38
C GLY A 555 2.22 -15.50 -29.14
N ILE A 556 1.18 -16.17 -29.63
CA ILE A 556 0.17 -15.57 -30.53
C ILE A 556 -0.62 -14.40 -29.92
N GLU A 557 -0.81 -14.39 -28.60
CA GLU A 557 -1.56 -13.33 -27.88
C GLU A 557 -0.77 -12.03 -27.74
N GLU A 558 0.55 -12.07 -27.92
CA GLU A 558 1.43 -10.91 -27.80
C GLU A 558 1.66 -10.20 -29.13
N VAL A 559 1.22 -10.83 -30.23
CA VAL A 559 1.36 -10.31 -31.59
C VAL A 559 0.49 -9.07 -31.77
N LYS A 560 1.09 -7.99 -32.28
CA LYS A 560 0.39 -6.75 -32.63
C LYS A 560 -0.55 -6.93 -33.81
N ASP A 561 -1.46 -5.98 -33.98
CA ASP A 561 -2.44 -6.00 -35.07
C ASP A 561 -1.81 -5.61 -36.42
N HIS A 562 -1.10 -6.56 -37.04
CA HIS A 562 -0.51 -6.40 -38.37
C HIS A 562 -1.50 -6.75 -39.46
N ASP A 563 -1.60 -5.92 -40.51
CA ASP A 563 -2.46 -6.22 -41.66
C ASP A 563 -1.98 -7.45 -42.42
N TRP A 564 -2.66 -8.58 -42.20
CA TRP A 564 -2.32 -9.85 -42.82
C TRP A 564 -2.54 -9.87 -44.33
N ARG A 565 -3.30 -8.92 -44.90
CA ARG A 565 -3.50 -8.84 -46.36
C ARG A 565 -2.28 -8.24 -47.05
N ASN A 566 -1.40 -7.56 -46.32
CA ASN A 566 -0.09 -7.19 -46.85
C ASN A 566 0.72 -8.47 -47.15
N PRO A 567 1.25 -8.64 -48.38
CA PRO A 567 1.99 -9.85 -48.76
C PRO A 567 3.18 -10.16 -47.84
N VAL A 568 3.87 -9.14 -47.31
CA VAL A 568 5.00 -9.31 -46.39
C VAL A 568 4.52 -9.91 -45.07
N THR A 569 3.53 -9.29 -44.44
CA THR A 569 2.96 -9.77 -43.17
C THR A 569 2.38 -11.17 -43.33
N ARG A 570 1.75 -11.48 -44.46
CA ARG A 570 1.23 -12.81 -44.75
C ARG A 570 2.32 -13.88 -44.76
N ILE A 571 3.44 -13.63 -45.45
CA ILE A 571 4.58 -14.56 -45.47
C ILE A 571 5.10 -14.80 -44.05
N LEU A 572 5.20 -13.74 -43.24
CA LEU A 572 5.69 -13.87 -41.87
C LEU A 572 4.72 -14.65 -40.97
N LEU A 573 3.41 -14.45 -41.13
CA LEU A 573 2.38 -15.22 -40.43
C LEU A 573 2.41 -16.69 -40.86
N ASP A 574 2.54 -16.97 -42.15
CA ASP A 574 2.58 -18.33 -42.70
C ASP A 574 3.85 -19.08 -42.23
N ASP A 575 5.01 -18.42 -42.20
CA ASP A 575 6.27 -18.97 -41.65
C ASP A 575 6.17 -19.24 -40.14
N ALA A 576 5.70 -18.26 -39.35
CA ALA A 576 5.49 -18.42 -37.92
C ALA A 576 4.53 -19.59 -37.61
N ALA A 577 3.48 -19.73 -38.40
CA ALA A 577 2.51 -20.82 -38.27
C ALA A 577 3.08 -22.19 -38.63
N ALA A 578 3.91 -22.27 -39.66
CA ALA A 578 4.60 -23.50 -40.05
C ALA A 578 5.56 -23.97 -38.94
N ARG A 579 6.20 -23.02 -38.25
CA ARG A 579 7.10 -23.28 -37.11
C ARG A 579 6.37 -23.47 -35.77
N GLY A 580 5.13 -23.02 -35.66
CA GLY A 580 4.36 -23.01 -34.41
C GLY A 580 4.87 -21.97 -33.38
N ASP A 581 5.64 -20.97 -33.81
CA ASP A 581 6.24 -19.96 -32.95
C ASP A 581 6.01 -18.55 -33.54
N PHE A 582 5.19 -17.75 -32.87
CA PHE A 582 4.82 -16.38 -33.27
C PHE A 582 5.62 -15.30 -32.52
N VAL A 583 6.53 -15.68 -31.61
CA VAL A 583 7.28 -14.74 -30.75
C VAL A 583 8.07 -13.71 -31.58
N HIS A 584 8.59 -14.10 -32.74
CA HIS A 584 9.41 -13.21 -33.58
C HIS A 584 8.63 -12.41 -34.61
N LEU A 585 7.31 -12.60 -34.72
CA LEU A 585 6.53 -11.98 -35.78
C LEU A 585 6.59 -10.44 -35.73
N ASP A 586 6.37 -9.85 -34.54
CA ASP A 586 6.43 -8.40 -34.34
C ASP A 586 7.81 -7.82 -34.65
N ARG A 587 8.86 -8.53 -34.25
CA ARG A 587 10.25 -8.14 -34.55
C ARG A 587 10.52 -8.21 -36.04
N ASN A 588 10.13 -9.29 -36.70
CA ASN A 588 10.34 -9.48 -38.14
C ASN A 588 9.58 -8.42 -38.95
N CYS A 589 8.33 -8.11 -38.56
CA CYS A 589 7.58 -6.98 -39.11
C CYS A 589 8.35 -5.67 -38.91
N SER A 590 8.85 -5.41 -37.70
CA SER A 590 9.60 -4.18 -37.39
C SER A 590 10.90 -4.08 -38.20
N ALA A 591 11.65 -5.17 -38.33
CA ALA A 591 12.87 -5.21 -39.14
C ALA A 591 12.59 -4.84 -40.60
N PHE A 592 11.49 -5.35 -41.18
CA PHE A 592 11.09 -5.01 -42.54
C PHE A 592 10.68 -3.55 -42.68
N TRP A 593 9.79 -3.06 -41.82
CA TRP A 593 9.28 -1.69 -41.93
C TRP A 593 10.34 -0.64 -41.60
N ASN A 594 11.25 -0.94 -40.67
CA ASN A 594 12.40 -0.07 -40.38
C ASN A 594 13.37 -0.03 -41.56
N ALA A 595 13.72 -1.19 -42.16
CA ALA A 595 14.52 -1.22 -43.38
C ALA A 595 13.88 -0.36 -44.49
N GLN A 596 12.56 -0.49 -44.71
CA GLN A 596 11.85 0.28 -45.74
C GLN A 596 11.87 1.78 -45.42
N HIS A 597 11.73 2.14 -44.14
CA HIS A 597 11.78 3.53 -43.70
C HIS A 597 13.15 4.14 -43.96
N ASP A 598 14.22 3.47 -43.53
CA ASP A 598 15.60 3.92 -43.68
C ASP A 598 15.97 4.06 -45.16
N GLU A 599 15.60 3.07 -45.99
CA GLU A 599 15.82 3.10 -47.43
C GLU A 599 15.10 4.26 -48.12
N CYS A 600 13.87 4.55 -47.71
CA CYS A 600 13.13 5.70 -48.20
C CYS A 600 13.78 7.02 -47.78
N ALA A 601 14.27 7.11 -46.54
CA ALA A 601 14.93 8.31 -46.03
C ALA A 601 16.21 8.60 -46.83
N ASP A 602 17.03 7.58 -47.08
CA ASP A 602 18.29 7.67 -47.83
C ASP A 602 18.06 7.99 -49.31
N THR A 603 17.07 7.37 -49.94
CA THR A 603 16.81 7.56 -51.39
C THR A 603 16.05 8.86 -51.68
N CYS A 604 15.02 9.17 -50.91
CA CYS A 604 14.09 10.26 -51.24
C CYS A 604 14.55 11.64 -50.75
N HIS A 605 15.64 11.71 -49.97
CA HIS A 605 16.27 12.91 -49.42
C HIS A 605 15.27 13.83 -48.73
N ARG A 606 15.09 13.63 -47.41
CA ARG A 606 14.13 14.41 -46.62
C ARG A 606 14.48 15.92 -46.64
N PRO A 607 13.51 16.82 -46.91
CA PRO A 607 13.72 18.26 -46.81
C PRO A 607 14.14 18.69 -45.39
N ALA A 608 14.89 19.78 -45.27
CA ALA A 608 15.32 20.32 -43.98
C ALA A 608 14.12 20.80 -43.13
N ALA A 609 14.32 20.89 -41.82
CA ALA A 609 13.33 21.48 -40.93
C ALA A 609 13.10 22.95 -41.30
N GLY A 610 11.85 23.31 -41.63
CA GLY A 610 11.48 24.66 -42.08
C GLY A 610 11.36 24.85 -43.60
N SER A 611 11.59 23.81 -44.42
CA SER A 611 11.28 23.84 -45.86
C SER A 611 9.78 24.05 -46.15
N ASP A 612 9.46 24.55 -47.34
CA ASP A 612 8.07 24.82 -47.73
C ASP A 612 7.22 23.55 -47.89
N LYS A 613 5.89 23.73 -47.87
CA LYS A 613 4.92 22.64 -48.00
C LYS A 613 5.11 21.85 -49.30
N ALA A 614 5.41 22.53 -50.40
CA ALA A 614 5.60 21.90 -51.72
C ALA A 614 6.78 20.91 -51.72
N SER A 615 7.87 21.23 -51.02
CA SER A 615 9.03 20.37 -50.87
C SER A 615 8.71 19.11 -50.07
N TYR A 616 7.92 19.24 -49.00
CA TYR A 616 7.42 18.09 -48.23
C TYR A 616 6.43 17.25 -49.02
N ASP A 617 5.51 17.86 -49.77
CA ASP A 617 4.56 17.16 -50.63
C ASP A 617 5.30 16.36 -51.72
N ALA A 618 6.34 16.94 -52.35
CA ALA A 618 7.18 16.26 -53.32
C ALA A 618 7.99 15.10 -52.71
N TYR A 619 8.50 15.27 -51.48
CA TYR A 619 9.15 14.19 -50.73
C TYR A 619 8.18 13.03 -50.47
N TRP A 620 6.99 13.30 -49.95
CA TRP A 620 5.99 12.27 -49.68
C TRP A 620 5.50 11.58 -50.95
N ALA A 621 5.41 12.29 -52.08
CA ALA A 621 5.10 11.69 -53.38
C ALA A 621 6.18 10.69 -53.83
N ARG A 622 7.48 11.04 -53.69
CA ARG A 622 8.58 10.10 -53.99
C ARG A 622 8.55 8.88 -53.08
N VAL A 623 8.31 9.07 -51.78
CA VAL A 623 8.19 7.97 -50.81
C VAL A 623 7.01 7.05 -51.16
N ALA A 624 5.86 7.63 -51.52
CA ALA A 624 4.67 6.86 -51.91
C ALA A 624 4.89 6.00 -53.16
N ASP A 625 5.73 6.46 -54.10
CA ASP A 625 6.08 5.71 -55.31
C ASP A 625 7.19 4.65 -55.07
N LEU A 626 8.11 4.89 -54.13
CA LEU A 626 9.20 3.97 -53.83
C LEU A 626 8.75 2.78 -52.96
N LYS A 627 7.91 3.00 -51.94
CA LYS A 627 7.50 1.96 -50.98
C LYS A 627 6.96 0.67 -51.63
N PRO A 628 5.99 0.71 -52.57
CA PRO A 628 5.47 -0.50 -53.20
C PRO A 628 6.52 -1.25 -54.03
N ARG A 629 7.50 -0.54 -54.59
CA ARG A 629 8.61 -1.13 -55.36
C ARG A 629 9.57 -1.89 -54.44
N LEU A 630 9.89 -1.34 -53.28
CA LEU A 630 10.72 -2.01 -52.27
C LEU A 630 10.03 -3.27 -51.73
N GLU A 631 8.73 -3.18 -51.42
CA GLU A 631 7.93 -4.35 -51.01
C GLU A 631 7.99 -5.46 -52.04
N LYS A 632 7.70 -5.14 -53.31
CA LYS A 632 7.74 -6.13 -54.39
C LYS A 632 9.11 -6.80 -54.56
N ARG A 633 10.20 -6.04 -54.41
CA ARG A 633 11.57 -6.58 -54.48
C ARG A 633 11.88 -7.51 -53.31
N ALA A 634 11.49 -7.12 -52.09
CA ALA A 634 11.77 -7.92 -50.91
C ALA A 634 11.06 -9.28 -50.94
N LEU A 635 9.81 -9.35 -51.44
CA LEU A 635 9.02 -10.58 -51.46
C LEU A 635 9.76 -11.79 -52.09
N LEU A 636 10.67 -11.54 -53.03
CA LEU A 636 11.48 -12.59 -53.68
C LEU A 636 12.50 -13.24 -52.74
N HIS A 637 12.93 -12.54 -51.69
CA HIS A 637 14.03 -12.95 -50.82
C HIS A 637 13.58 -13.22 -49.38
N LEU A 638 12.40 -12.77 -48.96
CA LEU A 638 11.91 -12.94 -47.59
C LEU A 638 11.83 -14.40 -47.14
N GLN A 639 11.20 -15.27 -47.94
CA GLN A 639 11.10 -16.69 -47.59
C GLN A 639 12.48 -17.35 -47.54
N HIS A 640 13.36 -17.02 -48.50
CA HIS A 640 14.72 -17.52 -48.52
C HIS A 640 15.49 -17.13 -47.26
N GLN A 641 15.38 -15.87 -46.84
CA GLN A 641 15.99 -15.39 -45.60
C GLN A 641 15.42 -16.12 -44.38
N LEU A 642 14.10 -16.24 -44.26
CA LEU A 642 13.45 -16.94 -43.14
C LEU A 642 13.90 -18.40 -43.05
N ASP A 643 14.00 -19.09 -44.19
CA ASP A 643 14.45 -20.48 -44.25
C ASP A 643 15.92 -20.60 -43.83
N ALA A 644 16.80 -19.74 -44.37
CA ALA A 644 18.22 -19.75 -44.06
C ALA A 644 18.52 -19.39 -42.59
N THR A 645 17.84 -18.37 -42.05
CA THR A 645 18.08 -17.87 -40.70
C THR A 645 17.31 -18.66 -39.63
N GLY A 646 16.31 -19.47 -40.01
CA GLY A 646 15.48 -20.23 -39.06
C GLY A 646 14.28 -19.46 -38.51
N GLY A 647 13.73 -18.51 -39.27
CA GLY A 647 12.52 -17.75 -38.95
C GLY A 647 12.77 -16.30 -38.55
N ILE A 648 13.94 -15.74 -38.91
CA ILE A 648 14.34 -14.39 -38.48
C ILE A 648 14.62 -13.48 -39.67
N LEU A 649 14.04 -12.27 -39.63
CA LEU A 649 14.40 -11.19 -40.55
C LEU A 649 15.40 -10.24 -39.90
N ALA A 650 16.40 -9.87 -40.69
CA ALA A 650 17.42 -8.86 -40.42
C ALA A 650 17.23 -7.72 -41.43
N ALA A 651 17.18 -6.49 -40.93
CA ALA A 651 16.93 -5.30 -41.73
C ALA A 651 18.09 -5.02 -42.70
N SER A 652 19.33 -5.25 -42.26
CA SER A 652 20.53 -5.14 -43.10
C SER A 652 20.46 -6.03 -44.35
N LEU A 653 20.06 -7.30 -44.20
CA LEU A 653 19.88 -8.24 -45.31
C LEU A 653 18.75 -7.82 -46.27
N ILE A 654 17.65 -7.29 -45.74
CA ILE A 654 16.55 -6.77 -46.59
C ILE A 654 17.05 -5.61 -47.45
N ARG A 655 17.84 -4.69 -46.86
CA ARG A 655 18.43 -3.57 -47.59
C ARG A 655 19.44 -4.04 -48.64
N ALA A 656 20.29 -5.03 -48.32
CA ALA A 656 21.21 -5.62 -49.28
C ALA A 656 20.46 -6.22 -50.48
N ALA A 657 19.37 -6.96 -50.22
CA ALA A 657 18.54 -7.56 -51.27
C ALA A 657 17.89 -6.53 -52.22
N TRP A 658 17.64 -5.30 -51.76
CA TRP A 658 17.11 -4.23 -52.61
C TRP A 658 18.12 -3.64 -53.58
N HIS A 659 19.41 -3.75 -53.27
CA HIS A 659 20.51 -3.16 -54.03
C HIS A 659 21.17 -4.18 -54.95
N ASP A 660 21.63 -5.31 -54.39
CA ASP A 660 22.39 -6.32 -55.11
C ASP A 660 22.18 -7.72 -54.50
N VAL A 661 21.77 -8.67 -55.34
CA VAL A 661 21.50 -10.06 -54.94
C VAL A 661 22.79 -10.79 -54.55
N GLN A 662 23.93 -10.51 -55.19
CA GLN A 662 25.20 -11.15 -54.84
C GLN A 662 25.68 -10.69 -53.46
N VAL A 663 25.58 -9.38 -53.19
CA VAL A 663 25.90 -8.82 -51.88
C VAL A 663 24.96 -9.35 -50.80
N TYR A 664 23.67 -9.53 -51.12
CA TYR A 664 22.72 -10.17 -50.21
C TYR A 664 23.13 -11.60 -49.85
N GLU A 665 23.49 -12.44 -50.82
CA GLU A 665 23.91 -13.82 -50.55
C GLU A 665 25.21 -13.88 -49.72
N GLU A 666 26.18 -13.01 -50.02
CA GLU A 666 27.42 -12.88 -49.24
C GLU A 666 27.11 -12.46 -47.79
N GLN A 667 26.28 -11.44 -47.59
CA GLN A 667 25.89 -10.99 -46.26
C GLN A 667 25.01 -12.01 -45.52
N LEU A 668 24.17 -12.78 -46.21
CA LEU A 668 23.35 -13.84 -45.60
C LEU A 668 24.24 -14.96 -45.06
N ASN A 669 25.27 -15.35 -45.80
CA ASN A 669 26.27 -16.30 -45.33
C ASN A 669 27.02 -15.76 -44.11
N GLN A 670 27.48 -14.51 -44.17
CA GLN A 670 28.15 -13.86 -43.03
C GLN A 670 27.21 -13.76 -41.81
N PHE A 671 25.93 -13.45 -42.00
CA PHE A 671 24.94 -13.40 -40.92
C PHE A 671 24.78 -14.77 -40.25
N ASN A 672 24.70 -15.84 -41.04
CA ASN A 672 24.60 -17.19 -40.51
C ASN A 672 25.86 -17.61 -39.75
N GLU A 673 27.04 -17.22 -40.22
CA GLU A 673 28.30 -17.41 -39.49
C GLU A 673 28.29 -16.66 -38.14
N GLU A 674 27.86 -15.41 -38.13
CA GLU A 674 27.72 -14.61 -36.88
C GLU A 674 26.71 -15.25 -35.92
N VAL A 675 25.58 -15.76 -36.41
CA VAL A 675 24.61 -16.50 -35.57
C VAL A 675 25.22 -17.78 -35.00
N ILE A 676 25.97 -18.55 -35.79
CA ILE A 676 26.66 -19.76 -35.29
C ILE A 676 27.66 -19.38 -34.20
N ASP A 677 28.46 -18.35 -34.41
CA ASP A 677 29.43 -17.89 -33.41
C ASP A 677 28.74 -17.41 -32.13
N LEU A 678 27.63 -16.67 -32.24
CA LEU A 678 26.83 -16.26 -31.08
C LEU A 678 26.25 -17.45 -30.32
N LEU A 679 25.76 -18.49 -31.00
CA LEU A 679 25.26 -19.73 -30.38
C LEU A 679 26.37 -20.56 -29.71
N ASP A 680 27.61 -20.40 -30.16
CA ASP A 680 28.79 -20.94 -29.48
C ASP A 680 29.29 -20.03 -28.34
N GLY A 681 28.54 -18.98 -27.99
CA GLY A 681 28.88 -18.04 -26.92
C GLY A 681 29.98 -17.06 -27.30
N ARG A 682 30.31 -16.93 -28.59
CA ARG A 682 31.25 -15.94 -29.11
C ARG A 682 30.49 -14.69 -29.56
N GLY A 683 31.18 -13.79 -30.26
CA GLY A 683 30.57 -12.57 -30.81
C GLY A 683 31.62 -11.58 -31.30
N PRO A 684 31.20 -10.40 -31.77
CA PRO A 684 32.11 -9.41 -32.34
C PRO A 684 33.17 -8.95 -31.33
N LYS A 685 34.42 -8.88 -31.79
CA LYS A 685 35.57 -8.45 -30.98
C LYS A 685 35.92 -6.97 -31.17
N SER A 686 35.38 -6.35 -32.21
CA SER A 686 35.59 -4.94 -32.51
C SER A 686 34.88 -4.04 -31.50
N LYS A 687 35.43 -2.83 -31.32
CA LYS A 687 34.83 -1.77 -30.50
C LYS A 687 33.58 -1.16 -31.13
N GLU A 688 33.34 -1.44 -32.40
CA GLU A 688 32.16 -1.04 -33.15
C GLU A 688 31.46 -2.30 -33.67
N VAL A 689 30.12 -2.28 -33.72
CA VAL A 689 29.28 -3.38 -34.22
C VAL A 689 28.67 -2.96 -35.53
N SER A 690 28.80 -3.79 -36.57
CA SER A 690 28.14 -3.53 -37.85
C SER A 690 26.62 -3.72 -37.75
N GLU A 691 25.85 -3.18 -38.69
CA GLU A 691 24.39 -3.40 -38.72
C GLU A 691 24.03 -4.89 -38.80
N LEU A 692 24.81 -5.67 -39.56
CA LEU A 692 24.63 -7.12 -39.71
C LEU A 692 24.82 -7.85 -38.36
N GLN A 693 25.87 -7.48 -37.63
CA GLN A 693 26.17 -8.05 -36.32
C GLN A 693 25.13 -7.64 -35.27
N ALA A 694 24.67 -6.38 -35.32
CA ALA A 694 23.59 -5.89 -34.46
C ALA A 694 22.29 -6.67 -34.68
N ASP A 695 21.94 -6.94 -35.95
CA ASP A 695 20.77 -7.74 -36.31
C ASP A 695 20.92 -9.21 -35.84
N ALA A 696 22.13 -9.79 -35.92
CA ALA A 696 22.42 -11.15 -35.45
C ALA A 696 22.37 -11.27 -33.92
N ILE A 697 22.91 -10.30 -33.17
CA ILE A 697 22.81 -10.25 -31.71
C ILE A 697 21.35 -10.12 -31.28
N SER A 698 20.60 -9.21 -31.93
CA SER A 698 19.16 -9.04 -31.69
C SER A 698 18.38 -10.33 -31.93
N ALA A 699 18.83 -11.13 -32.91
CA ALA A 699 18.25 -12.42 -33.25
C ALA A 699 18.44 -13.45 -32.15
N VAL A 700 19.69 -13.71 -31.79
CA VAL A 700 20.03 -14.77 -30.85
C VAL A 700 19.57 -14.42 -29.44
N TYR A 701 19.68 -13.16 -29.01
CA TYR A 701 19.32 -12.75 -27.64
C TYR A 701 17.88 -12.23 -27.51
N SER A 702 17.12 -12.17 -28.61
CA SER A 702 15.70 -11.75 -28.62
C SER A 702 15.46 -10.38 -27.98
N LEU A 703 16.27 -9.39 -28.34
CA LEU A 703 16.22 -8.02 -27.82
C LEU A 703 16.43 -6.98 -28.93
N ASP A 704 15.97 -5.75 -28.72
CA ASP A 704 16.22 -4.64 -29.66
C ASP A 704 17.60 -4.00 -29.37
N PHE A 705 18.64 -4.56 -29.99
CA PHE A 705 20.02 -4.17 -29.72
C PHE A 705 20.33 -2.73 -30.17
N ARG A 706 19.62 -2.21 -31.19
CA ARG A 706 19.89 -0.87 -31.75
C ARG A 706 19.70 0.25 -30.71
N SER A 707 18.80 0.04 -29.74
CA SER A 707 18.57 0.94 -28.61
C SER A 707 19.65 0.89 -27.52
N SER A 708 20.55 -0.11 -27.55
CA SER A 708 21.46 -0.47 -26.46
C SER A 708 22.95 -0.42 -26.87
N LEU A 709 23.29 0.34 -27.91
CA LEU A 709 24.65 0.44 -28.48
C LEU A 709 25.64 1.23 -27.60
N GLU A 710 25.15 2.16 -26.77
CA GLU A 710 25.98 3.14 -26.04
C GLU A 710 27.14 2.53 -25.22
N PRO A 711 27.00 1.38 -24.52
CA PRO A 711 28.10 0.81 -23.74
C PRO A 711 29.00 -0.18 -24.51
N TRP A 712 28.78 -0.48 -25.79
CA TRP A 712 29.44 -1.61 -26.46
C TRP A 712 30.97 -1.61 -26.36
N ALA A 713 31.60 -0.45 -26.53
CA ALA A 713 33.05 -0.31 -26.46
C ALA A 713 33.62 -0.80 -25.11
N GLU A 714 32.88 -0.64 -24.02
CA GLU A 714 33.26 -1.07 -22.66
C GLU A 714 33.04 -2.57 -22.41
N LEU A 715 32.28 -3.24 -23.28
CA LEU A 715 31.95 -4.67 -23.19
C LEU A 715 32.87 -5.55 -24.05
N SER A 716 33.52 -4.96 -25.05
CA SER A 716 34.39 -5.64 -26.03
C SER A 716 35.78 -6.00 -25.46
N GLY A 717 36.39 -7.08 -25.99
CA GLY A 717 37.78 -7.48 -25.67
C GLY A 717 38.02 -8.12 -24.30
N LEU A 718 36.96 -8.43 -23.55
CA LEU A 718 37.04 -9.05 -22.21
C LEU A 718 37.10 -10.59 -22.26
N ASP A 719 37.03 -11.20 -23.45
CA ASP A 719 37.11 -12.66 -23.65
C ASP A 719 38.43 -13.25 -23.14
N SER A 720 39.50 -12.47 -23.18
CA SER A 720 40.80 -12.81 -22.58
C SER A 720 40.75 -13.11 -21.08
N HIS A 721 39.72 -12.66 -20.36
CA HIS A 721 39.54 -13.00 -18.93
C HIS A 721 39.29 -14.49 -18.69
N LEU A 722 38.75 -15.19 -19.70
CA LEU A 722 38.56 -16.64 -19.66
C LEU A 722 39.81 -17.43 -20.09
N ALA A 723 40.92 -16.74 -20.43
CA ALA A 723 42.16 -17.40 -20.81
C ALA A 723 42.66 -18.31 -19.68
N GLY A 724 42.81 -19.60 -19.99
CA GLY A 724 43.22 -20.63 -19.04
C GLY A 724 42.09 -21.55 -18.56
N LEU A 725 40.84 -21.29 -18.93
CA LEU A 725 39.73 -22.23 -18.74
C LEU A 725 39.50 -23.07 -20.00
N ALA A 726 39.14 -24.34 -19.81
CA ALA A 726 38.57 -25.21 -20.82
C ALA A 726 37.09 -24.82 -21.02
N LEU A 727 36.76 -24.33 -22.22
CA LEU A 727 35.47 -23.73 -22.58
C LEU A 727 34.78 -24.53 -23.68
N ARG A 728 34.50 -25.82 -23.44
CA ARG A 728 33.70 -26.60 -24.39
C ARG A 728 32.20 -26.33 -24.19
N PRO A 729 31.37 -26.53 -25.23
CA PRO A 729 29.93 -26.56 -25.05
C PRO A 729 29.46 -27.79 -24.24
N PHE A 730 28.41 -27.60 -23.45
CA PHE A 730 27.77 -28.64 -22.65
C PHE A 730 26.33 -28.87 -23.13
N GLU A 731 25.89 -30.13 -23.17
CA GLU A 731 24.50 -30.43 -23.45
C GLU A 731 23.63 -30.26 -22.20
N MET A 732 22.42 -29.76 -22.41
CA MET A 732 21.48 -29.47 -21.34
C MET A 732 20.07 -29.89 -21.76
N HIS A 733 19.33 -30.45 -20.81
CA HIS A 733 17.96 -30.92 -21.03
C HIS A 733 17.03 -30.33 -19.98
N PHE A 734 15.99 -29.65 -20.43
CA PHE A 734 14.92 -29.17 -19.58
C PHE A 734 13.70 -30.06 -19.74
N GLU A 735 13.25 -30.67 -18.66
CA GLU A 735 12.08 -31.53 -18.72
C GLU A 735 10.80 -30.70 -18.60
N ARG A 736 9.76 -31.11 -19.36
CA ARG A 736 8.44 -30.48 -19.25
C ARG A 736 7.67 -30.99 -18.03
N ARG A 737 6.92 -30.09 -17.42
CA ARG A 737 6.00 -30.34 -16.32
C ARG A 737 4.65 -30.78 -16.90
N ARG A 738 4.17 -31.96 -16.50
CA ARG A 738 2.76 -32.34 -16.71
C ARG A 738 1.92 -31.63 -15.66
N VAL A 739 0.80 -31.00 -16.03
CA VAL A 739 -0.08 -30.33 -15.07
C VAL A 739 -1.39 -31.11 -14.96
N GLU A 740 -1.72 -31.55 -13.75
CA GLU A 740 -3.00 -32.20 -13.43
C GLU A 740 -3.63 -31.54 -12.21
N LEU A 741 -4.95 -31.54 -12.10
CA LEU A 741 -5.63 -31.17 -10.85
C LEU A 741 -5.67 -32.38 -9.92
N LYS A 742 -5.26 -32.20 -8.66
CA LYS A 742 -5.36 -33.28 -7.66
C LYS A 742 -6.84 -33.70 -7.50
N PRO A 743 -7.16 -35.02 -7.44
CA PRO A 743 -8.55 -35.54 -7.51
C PRO A 743 -9.57 -34.99 -6.50
N LYS A 744 -9.13 -34.26 -5.45
CA LYS A 744 -9.98 -33.69 -4.38
C LYS A 744 -9.77 -32.19 -4.14
N ARG A 745 -8.90 -31.52 -4.90
CA ARG A 745 -8.66 -30.07 -4.75
C ARG A 745 -9.37 -29.33 -5.89
N LYS A 746 -10.07 -28.26 -5.55
CA LYS A 746 -10.63 -27.30 -6.51
C LYS A 746 -9.97 -25.94 -6.29
N ILE A 747 -9.87 -25.16 -7.36
CA ILE A 747 -9.47 -23.76 -7.24
C ILE A 747 -10.57 -23.01 -6.50
N ASP A 748 -10.20 -22.21 -5.51
CA ASP A 748 -11.11 -21.45 -4.66
C ASP A 748 -11.75 -20.28 -5.42
N PRO A 749 -13.05 -20.36 -5.79
CA PRO A 749 -13.72 -19.32 -6.55
C PRO A 749 -13.90 -18.03 -5.73
N GLN A 750 -13.97 -18.13 -4.39
CA GLN A 750 -14.18 -16.94 -3.56
C GLN A 750 -12.96 -16.04 -3.53
N GLY A 751 -11.75 -16.60 -3.59
CA GLY A 751 -10.53 -15.81 -3.67
C GLY A 751 -10.32 -15.16 -5.04
N ILE A 752 -10.77 -15.82 -6.12
CA ILE A 752 -10.78 -15.23 -7.47
C ILE A 752 -11.74 -14.05 -7.54
N ASN A 753 -12.96 -14.23 -7.02
CA ASN A 753 -13.94 -13.14 -6.94
C ASN A 753 -13.41 -11.97 -6.11
N ALA A 754 -12.69 -12.24 -5.01
CA ALA A 754 -12.05 -11.20 -4.20
C ALA A 754 -10.95 -10.43 -4.95
N LEU A 755 -10.22 -11.08 -5.87
CA LEU A 755 -9.24 -10.40 -6.75
C LEU A 755 -9.94 -9.54 -7.81
N GLN A 756 -11.01 -10.04 -8.41
CA GLN A 756 -11.82 -9.28 -9.37
C GLN A 756 -12.45 -8.05 -8.71
N GLU A 757 -13.03 -8.22 -7.51
CA GLU A 757 -13.61 -7.13 -6.74
C GLU A 757 -12.54 -6.10 -6.32
N ALA A 758 -11.32 -6.54 -6.03
CA ALA A 758 -10.21 -5.63 -5.74
C ALA A 758 -9.79 -4.83 -6.98
N LEU A 759 -9.74 -5.46 -8.17
CA LEU A 759 -9.49 -4.78 -9.45
C LEU A 759 -10.58 -3.75 -9.76
N ASP A 760 -11.85 -4.08 -9.49
CA ASP A 760 -12.96 -3.14 -9.64
C ASP A 760 -12.86 -1.97 -8.64
N TYR A 761 -12.52 -2.28 -7.39
CA TYR A 761 -12.26 -1.24 -6.38
C TYR A 761 -11.09 -0.34 -6.80
N ALA A 762 -10.03 -0.90 -7.39
CA ALA A 762 -8.87 -0.16 -7.87
C ALA A 762 -9.23 0.89 -8.93
N ARG A 763 -10.14 0.54 -9.85
CA ARG A 763 -10.69 1.47 -10.86
C ARG A 763 -11.42 2.63 -10.18
N ASN A 764 -12.30 2.34 -9.22
CA ASN A 764 -13.01 3.36 -8.45
C ASN A 764 -12.04 4.23 -7.63
N PHE A 765 -11.05 3.61 -6.99
CA PHE A 765 -10.04 4.31 -6.21
C PHE A 765 -9.29 5.31 -7.08
N ARG A 766 -8.74 4.89 -8.22
CA ARG A 766 -8.06 5.78 -9.19
C ARG A 766 -8.93 6.95 -9.60
N GLN A 767 -10.19 6.68 -9.89
CA GLN A 767 -11.12 7.69 -10.39
C GLN A 767 -11.43 8.78 -9.34
N PHE A 768 -11.59 8.39 -8.07
CA PHE A 768 -12.04 9.31 -7.03
C PHE A 768 -10.92 9.87 -6.17
N ILE A 769 -9.74 9.24 -6.10
CA ILE A 769 -8.73 9.61 -5.10
C ILE A 769 -8.22 11.05 -5.23
N GLY A 770 -8.15 11.60 -6.45
CA GLY A 770 -7.81 13.00 -6.71
C GLY A 770 -8.98 14.01 -6.58
N ILE A 771 -10.18 13.53 -6.26
CA ILE A 771 -11.41 14.34 -6.21
C ILE A 771 -12.04 14.32 -4.82
N ASP A 772 -12.29 13.12 -4.28
CA ASP A 772 -12.87 12.87 -2.98
C ASP A 772 -12.23 11.63 -2.34
N VAL A 773 -11.29 11.88 -1.41
CA VAL A 773 -10.57 10.84 -0.67
C VAL A 773 -11.51 10.05 0.23
N GLY A 774 -12.57 10.66 0.76
CA GLY A 774 -13.54 9.98 1.59
C GLY A 774 -14.28 8.89 0.82
N ARG A 775 -14.72 9.22 -0.41
CA ARG A 775 -15.35 8.27 -1.33
C ARG A 775 -14.37 7.23 -1.89
N ALA A 776 -13.14 7.64 -2.23
CA ALA A 776 -12.12 6.71 -2.70
C ALA A 776 -11.67 5.72 -1.61
N SER A 777 -11.68 6.14 -0.35
CA SER A 777 -11.36 5.32 0.81
C SER A 777 -12.58 4.67 1.47
N ASP A 778 -13.74 4.69 0.81
CA ASP A 778 -14.97 4.20 1.40
C ASP A 778 -14.85 2.71 1.74
N GLY A 779 -15.19 2.39 2.99
CA GLY A 779 -15.10 1.04 3.49
C GLY A 779 -13.69 0.51 3.76
N LEU A 780 -12.63 1.31 3.59
CA LEU A 780 -11.30 1.02 4.15
C LEU A 780 -11.34 1.19 5.67
N SER A 781 -10.85 0.16 6.38
CA SER A 781 -10.81 0.15 7.83
C SER A 781 -9.46 -0.36 8.33
N PRO A 782 -8.72 0.44 9.11
CA PRO A 782 -7.41 0.02 9.64
C PRO A 782 -7.55 -1.15 10.63
N ARG A 783 -8.77 -1.42 11.13
CA ARG A 783 -9.05 -2.57 11.99
C ARG A 783 -8.84 -3.91 11.26
N GLN A 784 -9.06 -3.96 9.94
CA GLN A 784 -8.86 -5.15 9.11
C GLN A 784 -7.36 -5.50 8.96
N MET A 785 -6.48 -4.55 9.25
CA MET A 785 -5.03 -4.69 9.12
C MET A 785 -4.31 -5.08 10.41
N ARG A 786 -5.05 -5.28 11.52
CA ARG A 786 -4.46 -5.63 12.83
C ARG A 786 -4.01 -7.10 12.86
N GLU A 787 -2.77 -7.34 13.29
CA GLU A 787 -2.13 -8.67 13.34
C GLU A 787 -2.92 -9.75 14.11
N ASN A 788 -3.72 -9.33 15.10
CA ASN A 788 -4.46 -10.23 15.99
C ASN A 788 -5.72 -10.86 15.35
N GLN A 789 -6.10 -10.48 14.12
CA GLN A 789 -7.19 -11.13 13.40
C GLN A 789 -6.68 -12.41 12.70
N ARG A 790 -6.76 -13.54 13.41
CA ARG A 790 -6.38 -14.89 12.92
C ARG A 790 -7.18 -15.42 11.70
N ALA A 791 -8.10 -14.62 11.12
CA ALA A 791 -8.99 -15.03 10.03
C ALA A 791 -8.99 -14.06 8.83
N SER A 792 -7.91 -13.29 8.60
CA SER A 792 -7.83 -12.44 7.40
C SER A 792 -7.70 -13.30 6.13
N THR A 793 -8.78 -13.39 5.35
CA THR A 793 -8.87 -14.03 4.04
C THR A 793 -8.84 -12.98 2.91
N PRO A 794 -8.63 -13.36 1.64
CA PRO A 794 -8.73 -12.45 0.51
C PRO A 794 -9.96 -11.53 0.57
N GLN A 795 -11.14 -12.08 0.92
CA GLN A 795 -12.40 -11.34 1.00
C GLN A 795 -12.38 -10.21 2.03
N THR A 796 -11.62 -10.35 3.12
CA THR A 796 -11.55 -9.32 4.17
C THR A 796 -10.68 -8.12 3.79
N LEU A 797 -9.76 -8.30 2.83
CA LEU A 797 -8.77 -7.30 2.43
C LEU A 797 -8.97 -6.78 1.01
N VAL A 798 -10.08 -7.11 0.34
CA VAL A 798 -10.40 -6.70 -1.03
C VAL A 798 -10.17 -5.21 -1.28
N ARG A 799 -10.70 -4.35 -0.41
CA ARG A 799 -10.58 -2.89 -0.56
C ARG A 799 -9.16 -2.38 -0.35
N HIS A 800 -8.41 -3.00 0.56
CA HIS A 800 -7.01 -2.68 0.80
C HIS A 800 -6.15 -3.07 -0.41
N LEU A 801 -6.39 -4.26 -0.97
CA LEU A 801 -5.76 -4.65 -2.23
C LEU A 801 -6.18 -3.70 -3.36
N GLY A 802 -7.44 -3.34 -3.46
CA GLY A 802 -7.93 -2.40 -4.45
C GLY A 802 -7.28 -1.02 -4.35
N ALA A 803 -7.05 -0.50 -3.14
CA ALA A 803 -6.32 0.75 -2.94
C ALA A 803 -4.85 0.65 -3.40
N ILE A 804 -4.18 -0.47 -3.12
CA ILE A 804 -2.81 -0.73 -3.60
C ILE A 804 -2.77 -0.85 -5.13
N LEU A 805 -3.63 -1.67 -5.72
CA LEU A 805 -3.75 -1.80 -7.18
C LEU A 805 -4.11 -0.47 -7.84
N GLY A 806 -4.93 0.36 -7.17
CA GLY A 806 -5.29 1.69 -7.63
C GLY A 806 -4.12 2.68 -7.63
N ALA A 807 -3.09 2.45 -6.82
CA ALA A 807 -1.86 3.25 -6.86
C ALA A 807 -0.94 2.85 -8.03
N LEU A 808 -0.98 1.59 -8.47
CA LEU A 808 -0.12 1.05 -9.53
C LEU A 808 -0.50 1.54 -10.95
N PRO A 809 0.39 1.36 -11.95
CA PRO A 809 0.04 1.58 -13.36
C PRO A 809 -1.13 0.70 -13.84
N GLU A 810 -1.98 1.26 -14.69
CA GLU A 810 -3.16 0.56 -15.21
C GLU A 810 -2.78 -0.68 -16.05
N THR A 811 -1.71 -0.59 -16.83
CA THR A 811 -1.19 -1.70 -17.65
C THR A 811 -0.84 -2.94 -16.81
N MET A 812 -0.31 -2.75 -15.61
CA MET A 812 -0.01 -3.84 -14.67
C MET A 812 -1.28 -4.46 -14.09
N CYS A 813 -2.28 -3.63 -13.78
CA CYS A 813 -3.58 -4.10 -13.31
C CYS A 813 -4.33 -4.89 -14.39
N ASP A 814 -4.22 -4.48 -15.65
CA ASP A 814 -4.82 -5.17 -16.79
C ASP A 814 -4.16 -6.53 -17.05
N ALA A 815 -2.83 -6.61 -16.93
CA ALA A 815 -2.10 -7.87 -16.99
C ALA A 815 -2.57 -8.81 -15.88
N LEU A 816 -2.62 -8.34 -14.63
CA LEU A 816 -3.12 -9.12 -13.50
C LEU A 816 -4.58 -9.57 -13.72
N SER A 817 -5.45 -8.67 -14.19
CA SER A 817 -6.86 -8.98 -14.50
C SER A 817 -6.98 -10.13 -15.52
N SER A 818 -6.12 -10.12 -16.53
CA SER A 818 -6.09 -11.17 -17.56
C SER A 818 -5.68 -12.53 -17.00
N GLU A 819 -4.76 -12.56 -16.03
CA GLU A 819 -4.36 -13.78 -15.35
C GLU A 819 -5.43 -14.28 -14.36
N VAL A 820 -6.07 -13.37 -13.62
CA VAL A 820 -7.18 -13.71 -12.69
C VAL A 820 -8.33 -14.36 -13.44
N GLU A 821 -8.69 -13.82 -14.60
CA GLU A 821 -9.69 -14.40 -15.50
C GLU A 821 -9.25 -15.79 -16.01
N ALA A 822 -7.99 -15.92 -16.44
CA ALA A 822 -7.46 -17.19 -16.93
C ALA A 822 -7.47 -18.30 -15.87
N LEU A 823 -7.21 -17.96 -14.60
CA LEU A 823 -7.29 -18.90 -13.48
C LEU A 823 -8.73 -19.35 -13.18
N GLY A 824 -9.69 -18.43 -13.30
CA GLY A 824 -11.10 -18.62 -12.93
C GLY A 824 -11.96 -19.38 -13.93
N LEU A 825 -11.63 -19.34 -15.22
CA LEU A 825 -12.43 -20.02 -16.24
C LEU A 825 -12.11 -21.53 -16.30
N GLU A 826 -13.11 -22.36 -16.01
CA GLU A 826 -12.99 -23.83 -16.09
C GLU A 826 -12.76 -24.35 -17.51
N THR A 827 -13.11 -23.55 -18.53
CA THR A 827 -12.92 -23.87 -19.95
C THR A 827 -11.49 -23.71 -20.44
N HIS A 828 -10.60 -23.09 -19.66
CA HIS A 828 -9.18 -23.00 -20.00
C HIS A 828 -8.44 -24.31 -19.72
N GLU A 829 -7.38 -24.54 -20.50
CA GLU A 829 -6.46 -25.66 -20.31
C GLU A 829 -5.78 -25.60 -18.94
N LEU A 830 -5.55 -26.77 -18.36
CA LEU A 830 -4.96 -26.95 -17.03
C LEU A 830 -3.60 -26.25 -16.92
N GLU A 831 -2.79 -26.35 -17.96
CA GLU A 831 -1.49 -25.71 -18.09
C GLU A 831 -1.63 -24.18 -18.03
N ARG A 832 -2.52 -23.58 -18.82
CA ARG A 832 -2.75 -22.13 -18.82
C ARG A 832 -3.27 -21.61 -17.47
N ARG A 833 -4.10 -22.40 -16.78
CA ARG A 833 -4.59 -22.08 -15.43
C ARG A 833 -3.48 -22.15 -14.39
N CYS A 834 -2.57 -23.11 -14.52
CA CYS A 834 -1.37 -23.20 -13.66
C CYS A 834 -0.43 -22.03 -13.92
N GLU A 835 -0.14 -21.71 -15.18
CA GLU A 835 0.65 -20.53 -15.56
C GLU A 835 0.03 -19.23 -15.04
N ALA A 836 -1.30 -19.10 -15.12
CA ALA A 836 -2.01 -17.95 -14.57
C ALA A 836 -1.82 -17.84 -13.05
N ALA A 837 -1.93 -18.97 -12.34
CA ALA A 837 -1.68 -19.00 -10.90
C ALA A 837 -0.24 -18.63 -10.56
N GLU A 838 0.74 -19.06 -11.37
CA GLU A 838 2.16 -18.73 -11.21
C GLU A 838 2.43 -17.25 -11.48
N ARG A 839 1.85 -16.66 -12.53
CA ARG A 839 1.96 -15.23 -12.81
C ARG A 839 1.30 -14.37 -11.73
N ILE A 840 0.15 -14.79 -11.20
CA ILE A 840 -0.48 -14.10 -10.05
C ILE A 840 0.40 -14.22 -8.80
N ALA A 841 1.04 -15.37 -8.56
CA ALA A 841 2.00 -15.52 -7.47
C ALA A 841 3.21 -14.60 -7.65
N ASN A 842 3.79 -14.56 -8.86
CA ASN A 842 4.90 -13.67 -9.21
C ASN A 842 4.56 -12.20 -8.99
N PHE A 843 3.33 -11.79 -9.35
CA PHE A 843 2.86 -10.43 -9.10
C PHE A 843 2.94 -10.06 -7.61
N PHE A 844 2.42 -10.92 -6.72
CA PHE A 844 2.42 -10.64 -5.28
C PHE A 844 3.81 -10.76 -4.65
N ASP A 845 4.64 -11.66 -5.17
CA ASP A 845 5.95 -11.94 -4.60
C ASP A 845 7.04 -10.96 -5.04
N VAL A 846 6.97 -10.46 -6.26
CA VAL A 846 8.03 -9.68 -6.90
C VAL A 846 7.50 -8.34 -7.41
N GLU A 847 6.61 -8.37 -8.41
CA GLU A 847 6.24 -7.16 -9.18
C GLU A 847 5.60 -6.07 -8.31
N LEU A 848 4.78 -6.46 -7.33
CA LEU A 848 4.16 -5.54 -6.39
C LEU A 848 5.20 -4.80 -5.54
N GLY A 849 6.26 -5.50 -5.11
CA GLY A 849 7.34 -4.92 -4.31
C GLY A 849 8.18 -3.91 -5.08
N ASP A 850 8.41 -4.17 -6.37
CA ASP A 850 9.23 -3.34 -7.24
C ASP A 850 8.47 -2.09 -7.73
N ALA A 851 7.19 -2.24 -8.10
CA ALA A 851 6.41 -1.16 -8.68
C ALA A 851 5.82 -0.18 -7.66
N LEU A 852 5.51 -0.67 -6.45
CA LEU A 852 4.82 0.14 -5.45
C LEU A 852 5.62 1.34 -4.93
N PRO A 853 6.94 1.29 -4.67
CA PRO A 853 7.69 2.44 -4.18
C PRO A 853 7.63 3.66 -5.11
N GLN A 854 7.78 3.44 -6.42
CA GLN A 854 7.68 4.50 -7.43
C GLN A 854 6.25 5.04 -7.51
N SER A 855 5.28 4.14 -7.59
CA SER A 855 3.85 4.47 -7.69
C SER A 855 3.31 5.22 -6.46
N SER A 856 3.81 4.87 -5.27
CA SER A 856 3.44 5.52 -4.01
C SER A 856 3.88 6.97 -3.97
N ASN A 857 5.08 7.28 -4.48
CA ASN A 857 5.59 8.65 -4.56
C ASN A 857 4.73 9.48 -5.52
N SER A 858 4.42 8.95 -6.71
CA SER A 858 3.52 9.62 -7.64
C SER A 858 2.15 9.89 -7.02
N LEU A 859 1.54 8.93 -6.33
CA LEU A 859 0.25 9.14 -5.67
C LEU A 859 0.32 10.23 -4.58
N VAL A 860 1.39 10.27 -3.79
CA VAL A 860 1.60 11.29 -2.76
C VAL A 860 1.66 12.69 -3.37
N GLU A 861 2.37 12.87 -4.48
CA GLU A 861 2.47 14.16 -5.19
C GLU A 861 1.11 14.70 -5.64
N HIS A 862 0.16 13.81 -5.98
CA HIS A 862 -1.18 14.18 -6.44
C HIS A 862 -2.17 14.55 -5.32
N LEU A 863 -1.82 14.33 -4.06
CA LEU A 863 -2.71 14.56 -2.90
C LEU A 863 -2.22 15.70 -2.01
N ASN A 864 -3.14 16.43 -1.38
CA ASN A 864 -2.79 17.41 -0.34
C ASN A 864 -2.54 16.72 1.03
N ASP A 865 -1.91 17.43 1.98
CA ASP A 865 -1.49 16.83 3.26
C ASP A 865 -2.64 16.26 4.10
N SER A 866 -3.80 16.91 4.06
CA SER A 866 -5.00 16.42 4.73
C SER A 866 -5.47 15.09 4.13
N ALA A 867 -5.56 15.02 2.80
CA ALA A 867 -5.92 13.82 2.05
C ALA A 867 -4.94 12.67 2.30
N ARG A 868 -3.63 12.95 2.28
CA ARG A 868 -2.57 11.98 2.59
C ARG A 868 -2.77 11.39 3.99
N SER A 869 -2.99 12.24 4.99
CA SER A 869 -3.19 11.83 6.38
C SER A 869 -4.48 11.03 6.60
N VAL A 870 -5.56 11.39 5.89
CA VAL A 870 -6.84 10.66 5.96
C VAL A 870 -6.69 9.26 5.35
N LEU A 871 -6.10 9.17 4.15
CA LEU A 871 -5.90 7.88 3.48
C LEU A 871 -4.93 6.98 4.28
N ALA A 872 -3.83 7.53 4.80
CA ALA A 872 -2.87 6.80 5.62
C ALA A 872 -3.56 6.14 6.83
N ARG A 873 -4.39 6.90 7.56
CA ARG A 873 -5.16 6.40 8.71
C ARG A 873 -6.22 5.36 8.35
N ARG A 874 -6.78 5.42 7.14
CA ARG A 874 -7.76 4.45 6.64
C ARG A 874 -7.12 3.13 6.27
N LEU A 875 -5.88 3.17 5.77
CA LEU A 875 -5.08 2.00 5.46
C LEU A 875 -4.52 1.35 6.73
N VAL A 876 -3.93 2.12 7.65
CA VAL A 876 -3.34 1.62 8.89
C VAL A 876 -3.45 2.65 10.01
N ASP A 877 -3.77 2.20 11.22
CA ASP A 877 -4.05 3.05 12.41
C ASP A 877 -2.77 3.75 12.94
N THR A 878 -1.60 3.24 12.58
CA THR A 878 -0.30 3.57 13.20
C THR A 878 0.52 4.60 12.45
N SER A 879 0.15 4.98 11.23
CA SER A 879 0.94 5.88 10.38
C SER A 879 0.16 7.12 9.95
N GLN A 880 0.81 8.28 9.99
CA GLN A 880 0.35 9.50 9.32
C GLN A 880 1.04 9.71 7.96
N ASP A 881 2.07 8.93 7.68
CA ASP A 881 2.80 8.92 6.41
C ASP A 881 2.15 7.90 5.46
N LEU A 882 1.71 8.39 4.31
CA LEU A 882 1.01 7.59 3.31
C LEU A 882 1.93 6.56 2.64
N VAL A 883 3.21 6.88 2.39
CA VAL A 883 4.16 5.93 1.77
C VAL A 883 4.39 4.75 2.71
N LEU A 884 4.62 5.04 4.00
CA LEU A 884 4.76 4.01 5.03
C LEU A 884 3.47 3.19 5.17
N ALA A 885 2.30 3.84 5.12
CA ALA A 885 1.01 3.16 5.21
C ALA A 885 0.75 2.20 4.03
N LEU A 886 1.08 2.63 2.81
CA LEU A 886 0.99 1.81 1.60
C LEU A 886 1.96 0.63 1.67
N GLY A 887 3.20 0.86 2.13
CA GLY A 887 4.18 -0.21 2.33
C GLY A 887 3.73 -1.26 3.34
N GLN A 888 3.24 -0.84 4.51
CA GLN A 888 2.67 -1.74 5.53
C GLN A 888 1.46 -2.52 4.99
N THR A 889 0.62 -1.85 4.21
CA THR A 889 -0.57 -2.46 3.62
C THR A 889 -0.20 -3.52 2.59
N ALA A 890 0.74 -3.21 1.70
CA ALA A 890 1.24 -4.13 0.69
C ALA A 890 1.92 -5.36 1.31
N GLN A 891 2.70 -5.19 2.38
CA GLN A 891 3.30 -6.31 3.11
C GLN A 891 2.22 -7.28 3.61
N ARG A 892 1.16 -6.77 4.25
CA ARG A 892 0.06 -7.61 4.74
C ARG A 892 -0.75 -8.25 3.62
N ILE A 893 -0.96 -7.55 2.51
CA ILE A 893 -1.59 -8.11 1.30
C ILE A 893 -0.76 -9.26 0.75
N ARG A 894 0.57 -9.08 0.61
CA ARG A 894 1.48 -10.14 0.18
C ARG A 894 1.38 -11.36 1.09
N GLU A 895 1.29 -11.16 2.40
CA GLU A 895 1.07 -12.27 3.33
C GLU A 895 -0.25 -13.00 3.08
N VAL A 896 -1.37 -12.30 2.87
CA VAL A 896 -2.70 -12.93 2.78
C VAL A 896 -2.97 -13.49 1.38
N TYR A 897 -2.84 -12.65 0.34
CA TYR A 897 -3.07 -13.04 -1.05
C TYR A 897 -1.95 -13.94 -1.58
N GLY A 898 -0.69 -13.69 -1.20
CA GLY A 898 0.44 -14.58 -1.50
C GLY A 898 0.22 -15.97 -0.92
N ARG A 899 -0.12 -16.10 0.37
CA ARG A 899 -0.46 -17.43 0.96
C ARG A 899 -1.68 -18.06 0.32
N TRP A 900 -2.65 -17.28 -0.15
CA TRP A 900 -3.82 -17.81 -0.82
C TRP A 900 -3.46 -18.38 -2.20
N ILE A 901 -2.72 -17.64 -3.04
CA ILE A 901 -2.38 -18.11 -4.39
C ILE A 901 -1.44 -19.31 -4.35
N HIS A 902 -0.51 -19.36 -3.40
CA HIS A 902 0.32 -20.55 -3.18
C HIS A 902 -0.51 -21.79 -2.81
N ARG A 903 -1.58 -21.63 -2.01
CA ARG A 903 -2.53 -22.72 -1.74
C ARG A 903 -3.33 -23.16 -2.97
N GLN A 904 -3.59 -22.25 -3.92
CA GLN A 904 -4.18 -22.61 -5.21
C GLN A 904 -3.17 -23.38 -6.06
N LEU A 905 -1.89 -22.99 -6.05
CA LEU A 905 -0.82 -23.71 -6.72
C LEU A 905 -0.68 -25.16 -6.21
N GLU A 906 -0.89 -25.40 -4.91
CA GLU A 906 -0.92 -26.76 -4.34
C GLU A 906 -2.05 -27.66 -4.89
N ALA A 907 -3.12 -27.08 -5.47
CA ALA A 907 -4.21 -27.84 -6.06
C ALA A 907 -3.77 -28.55 -7.36
N PHE A 908 -2.74 -28.01 -8.02
CA PHE A 908 -2.10 -28.64 -9.16
C PHE A 908 -1.10 -29.70 -8.67
N ALA A 909 -1.02 -30.81 -9.40
CA ALA A 909 -0.01 -31.84 -9.32
C ALA A 909 0.70 -31.94 -10.66
N GLY A 910 1.88 -32.55 -10.66
CA GLY A 910 2.60 -32.79 -11.90
C GLY A 910 3.76 -33.74 -11.73
N GLY A 911 3.88 -34.69 -12.64
CA GLY A 911 5.09 -35.46 -12.85
C GLY A 911 5.90 -34.89 -14.02
N VAL A 912 7.14 -35.34 -14.14
CA VAL A 912 7.98 -35.04 -15.30
C VAL A 912 7.44 -35.82 -16.51
N PHE A 913 7.15 -35.13 -17.61
CA PHE A 913 6.90 -35.78 -18.90
C PHE A 913 8.21 -35.80 -19.69
N VAL A 914 8.75 -36.99 -19.93
CA VAL A 914 9.89 -37.21 -20.83
C VAL A 914 9.37 -37.25 -22.27
N ALA A 915 8.85 -36.13 -22.76
CA ALA A 915 8.91 -35.88 -24.21
C ALA A 915 9.99 -34.84 -24.40
N GLY A 916 11.13 -35.32 -24.90
CA GLY A 916 12.25 -34.48 -25.28
C GLY A 916 11.83 -33.61 -26.45
N ASP A 917 11.72 -32.32 -26.21
CA ASP A 917 11.59 -31.32 -27.26
C ASP A 917 12.37 -30.07 -26.83
N GLY A 918 13.70 -30.20 -26.90
CA GLY A 918 14.67 -29.13 -26.68
C GLY A 918 16.08 -29.67 -26.51
N HIS A 919 16.89 -29.63 -27.57
CA HIS A 919 18.34 -29.78 -27.47
C HIS A 919 18.93 -28.42 -27.06
N TYR A 920 19.24 -28.26 -25.78
CA TYR A 920 19.87 -27.04 -25.28
C TYR A 920 21.39 -27.22 -25.20
N ARG A 921 22.10 -26.15 -25.50
CA ARG A 921 23.56 -26.07 -25.40
C ARG A 921 23.92 -24.98 -24.41
N ALA A 922 24.69 -25.33 -23.39
CA ALA A 922 25.24 -24.39 -22.43
C ALA A 922 26.70 -24.05 -22.78
N VAL A 923 27.05 -22.76 -22.72
CA VAL A 923 28.39 -22.24 -23.04
C VAL A 923 28.79 -21.14 -22.06
N VAL A 924 30.05 -21.13 -21.64
CA VAL A 924 30.60 -20.04 -20.81
C VAL A 924 31.13 -18.94 -21.71
N SER A 925 30.68 -17.70 -21.49
CA SER A 925 31.05 -16.56 -22.32
C SER A 925 31.39 -15.31 -21.53
N LYS A 926 32.34 -14.56 -22.10
CA LYS A 926 32.73 -13.21 -21.70
C LYS A 926 32.78 -12.24 -22.90
N TYR A 927 32.20 -12.64 -24.04
CA TYR A 927 32.07 -11.78 -25.21
C TYR A 927 31.00 -10.70 -24.98
N GLY A 928 31.15 -9.54 -25.63
CA GLY A 928 30.25 -8.39 -25.42
C GLY A 928 28.76 -8.72 -25.56
N ALA A 929 28.39 -9.59 -26.50
CA ALA A 929 26.99 -10.03 -26.69
C ALA A 929 26.40 -10.74 -25.44
N ALA A 930 27.21 -11.53 -24.74
CA ALA A 930 26.78 -12.28 -23.56
C ALA A 930 26.33 -11.38 -22.40
N TYR A 931 26.80 -10.14 -22.35
CA TYR A 931 26.36 -9.14 -21.37
C TYR A 931 24.83 -8.94 -21.41
N PHE A 932 24.27 -8.92 -22.62
CA PHE A 932 22.85 -8.62 -22.85
C PHE A 932 21.91 -9.76 -22.47
N ALA A 933 22.43 -10.96 -22.17
CA ALA A 933 21.64 -12.05 -21.59
C ALA A 933 20.90 -11.63 -20.30
N LYS A 934 21.49 -10.72 -19.51
CA LYS A 934 20.86 -10.17 -18.30
C LYS A 934 19.61 -9.35 -18.63
N VAL A 935 19.66 -8.59 -19.72
CA VAL A 935 18.53 -7.78 -20.19
C VAL A 935 17.43 -8.71 -20.73
N ALA A 936 17.81 -9.69 -21.55
CA ALA A 936 16.90 -10.70 -22.10
C ALA A 936 16.16 -11.51 -21.01
N THR A 937 16.85 -11.79 -19.88
CA THR A 937 16.28 -12.49 -18.72
C THR A 937 15.72 -11.57 -17.63
N LYS A 938 15.61 -10.26 -17.90
CA LYS A 938 15.05 -9.25 -16.99
C LYS A 938 15.68 -9.24 -15.59
N LEU A 939 17.00 -9.42 -15.52
CA LEU A 939 17.75 -9.33 -14.28
C LEU A 939 17.84 -7.88 -13.79
N CYS A 940 17.68 -7.66 -12.48
CA CYS A 940 17.75 -6.32 -11.87
C CYS A 940 19.15 -5.67 -12.00
N SER A 941 20.18 -6.47 -12.29
CA SER A 941 21.54 -6.01 -12.59
C SER A 941 21.82 -5.89 -14.10
N GLY A 942 20.76 -5.73 -14.91
CA GLY A 942 20.82 -5.68 -16.37
C GLY A 942 21.85 -4.69 -16.91
N ASP A 943 21.94 -3.51 -16.30
CA ASP A 943 22.78 -2.38 -16.68
C ASP A 943 24.15 -2.33 -15.97
N ASN A 944 24.46 -3.25 -15.05
CA ASN A 944 25.72 -3.20 -14.29
C ASN A 944 26.94 -3.61 -15.13
N ILE A 945 27.60 -2.62 -15.77
CA ILE A 945 28.82 -2.77 -16.57
C ILE A 945 30.04 -3.06 -15.68
N ARG A 946 30.12 -2.47 -14.48
CA ARG A 946 31.27 -2.64 -13.57
C ARG A 946 31.47 -4.10 -13.16
N MET A 947 30.37 -4.78 -12.83
CA MET A 947 30.38 -6.23 -12.58
C MET A 947 30.84 -7.02 -13.81
N TRP A 948 30.43 -6.60 -15.03
CA TRP A 948 30.88 -7.23 -16.26
C TRP A 948 32.38 -7.05 -16.52
N GLN A 949 32.99 -5.95 -16.07
CA GLN A 949 34.42 -5.73 -16.24
C GLN A 949 35.29 -6.58 -15.30
N GLU A 950 34.72 -7.18 -14.25
CA GLU A 950 35.51 -8.02 -13.33
C GLU A 950 36.02 -9.29 -14.01
N ARG A 951 37.31 -9.59 -13.79
CA ARG A 951 37.99 -10.78 -14.35
C ARG A 951 37.45 -12.09 -13.80
N ARG A 952 36.99 -12.10 -12.54
CA ARG A 952 36.43 -13.30 -11.89
C ARG A 952 35.05 -13.69 -12.42
N HIS A 953 34.33 -12.77 -13.06
CA HIS A 953 32.92 -12.94 -13.44
C HIS A 953 32.78 -13.39 -14.90
N ALA A 954 31.80 -14.23 -15.20
CA ALA A 954 31.38 -14.57 -16.57
C ALA A 954 29.91 -15.03 -16.59
N HIS A 955 29.34 -15.25 -17.78
CA HIS A 955 28.00 -15.82 -17.90
C HIS A 955 28.06 -17.25 -18.45
N LEU A 956 27.26 -18.13 -17.87
CA LEU A 956 26.87 -19.41 -18.47
C LEU A 956 25.57 -19.17 -19.25
N LEU A 957 25.65 -19.21 -20.56
CA LEU A 957 24.51 -19.00 -21.47
C LEU A 957 23.97 -20.34 -21.92
N VAL A 958 22.65 -20.44 -22.07
CA VAL A 958 21.97 -21.64 -22.57
C VAL A 958 21.19 -21.28 -23.81
N PHE A 959 21.54 -21.89 -24.93
CA PHE A 959 20.89 -21.68 -26.23
C PHE A 959 20.01 -22.86 -26.60
N ASP A 960 18.81 -22.56 -27.11
CA ASP A 960 17.95 -23.49 -27.84
C ASP A 960 18.46 -23.57 -29.27
N LEU A 961 19.12 -24.68 -29.62
CA LEU A 961 19.74 -24.85 -30.94
C LEU A 961 18.71 -24.97 -32.07
N GLY A 962 17.56 -25.58 -31.78
CA GLY A 962 16.49 -25.73 -32.77
C GLY A 962 15.90 -24.37 -33.15
N ARG A 963 15.83 -23.46 -32.19
CA ARG A 963 15.29 -22.10 -32.38
C ARG A 963 16.35 -21.01 -32.56
N LYS A 964 17.64 -21.39 -32.51
CA LYS A 964 18.79 -20.49 -32.62
C LYS A 964 18.71 -19.26 -31.69
N ARG A 965 18.33 -19.45 -30.42
CA ARG A 965 18.15 -18.33 -29.47
C ARG A 965 18.54 -18.66 -28.03
N LEU A 966 18.77 -17.61 -27.23
CA LEU A 966 18.98 -17.71 -25.80
C LEU A 966 17.70 -18.22 -25.11
N ALA A 967 17.84 -19.27 -24.32
CA ALA A 967 16.77 -19.87 -23.53
C ALA A 967 16.91 -19.52 -22.03
N ALA A 968 18.14 -19.52 -21.52
CA ALA A 968 18.43 -19.28 -20.11
C ALA A 968 19.87 -18.79 -19.89
N MET A 969 20.16 -18.29 -18.70
CA MET A 969 21.51 -17.94 -18.28
C MET A 969 21.74 -18.11 -16.77
N ALA A 970 23.00 -18.23 -16.37
CA ALA A 970 23.46 -18.10 -15.00
C ALA A 970 24.73 -17.26 -14.94
N MET A 971 24.95 -16.55 -13.84
CA MET A 971 26.21 -15.86 -13.58
C MET A 971 27.16 -16.81 -12.87
N ILE A 972 28.43 -16.81 -13.29
CA ILE A 972 29.47 -17.64 -12.69
C ILE A 972 30.67 -16.79 -12.28
N TYR A 973 31.24 -17.15 -11.14
CA TYR A 973 32.44 -16.54 -10.58
C TYR A 973 33.51 -17.61 -10.39
N VAL A 974 34.73 -17.34 -10.86
CA VAL A 974 35.89 -18.20 -10.63
C VAL A 974 36.89 -17.40 -9.78
N GLU A 975 36.92 -17.69 -8.48
CA GLU A 975 37.79 -16.99 -7.54
C GLU A 975 38.33 -17.93 -6.45
N GLN A 976 39.45 -17.56 -5.84
CA GLN A 976 40.04 -18.33 -4.75
C GLN A 976 39.27 -18.08 -3.46
N VAL A 977 38.80 -19.16 -2.84
CA VAL A 977 38.10 -19.12 -1.55
C VAL A 977 38.88 -19.99 -0.58
N ALA A 978 39.75 -19.37 0.23
CA ALA A 978 40.68 -20.10 1.08
C ALA A 978 40.00 -21.02 2.10
N ALA A 979 38.77 -20.67 2.55
CA ALA A 979 37.93 -21.52 3.39
C ALA A 979 37.50 -22.86 2.72
N ILE A 980 37.58 -22.96 1.39
CA ILE A 980 37.29 -24.17 0.60
C ILE A 980 38.61 -24.86 0.21
N ASP A 981 39.50 -24.14 -0.48
CA ASP A 981 40.83 -24.59 -0.89
C ASP A 981 41.76 -23.37 -0.97
N ALA A 982 42.95 -23.46 -0.37
CA ALA A 982 43.89 -22.35 -0.27
C ALA A 982 44.60 -22.00 -1.59
N THR A 983 44.50 -22.86 -2.60
CA THR A 983 45.32 -22.77 -3.83
C THR A 983 44.48 -22.80 -5.10
N ARG A 984 43.43 -23.63 -5.12
CA ARG A 984 42.58 -23.82 -6.30
C ARG A 984 41.35 -22.91 -6.23
N PRO A 985 40.96 -22.27 -7.35
CA PRO A 985 39.75 -21.47 -7.39
C PRO A 985 38.49 -22.32 -7.27
N THR A 986 37.41 -21.71 -6.77
CA THR A 986 36.06 -22.29 -6.67
C THR A 986 35.18 -21.66 -7.74
N LEU A 987 34.32 -22.47 -8.37
CA LEU A 987 33.25 -22.00 -9.24
C LEU A 987 32.03 -21.67 -8.38
N ILE A 988 31.60 -20.42 -8.36
CA ILE A 988 30.41 -19.97 -7.65
C ILE A 988 29.34 -19.60 -8.69
N MET A 989 28.18 -20.26 -8.63
CA MET A 989 27.06 -20.01 -9.56
C MET A 989 25.93 -19.25 -8.85
N ARG A 990 25.36 -18.25 -9.54
CA ARG A 990 24.18 -17.50 -9.06
C ARG A 990 23.33 -16.99 -10.23
N ALA A 991 22.22 -16.32 -9.91
CA ALA A 991 21.33 -15.67 -10.87
C ALA A 991 20.83 -16.59 -12.01
N ILE A 992 20.44 -17.82 -11.69
CA ILE A 992 19.86 -18.76 -12.66
C ILE A 992 18.49 -18.22 -13.10
N ASN A 993 18.36 -17.83 -14.37
CA ASN A 993 17.12 -17.32 -14.94
C ASN A 993 16.95 -17.76 -16.39
N THR A 994 15.72 -17.67 -16.85
CA THR A 994 15.21 -18.09 -18.15
C THR A 994 14.59 -16.90 -18.86
N VAL A 995 14.50 -16.95 -20.19
CA VAL A 995 13.76 -15.96 -20.97
C VAL A 995 12.27 -16.27 -20.88
N ALA A 996 11.43 -15.24 -20.69
CA ALA A 996 10.01 -15.37 -20.33
C ALA A 996 9.20 -16.37 -21.20
N ASP A 997 9.50 -16.47 -22.50
CA ASP A 997 8.79 -17.39 -23.38
C ASP A 997 9.32 -18.83 -23.26
N ALA A 998 10.64 -18.97 -23.03
CA ALA A 998 11.33 -20.27 -22.92
C ALA A 998 10.88 -21.08 -21.70
N ASP A 999 10.14 -20.46 -20.78
CA ASP A 999 9.61 -21.06 -19.56
C ASP A 999 8.32 -21.83 -19.69
N SER A 1000 7.56 -21.62 -20.78
CA SER A 1000 6.22 -22.20 -20.96
C SER A 1000 6.25 -23.73 -20.95
N GLY A 1001 6.16 -24.30 -19.75
CA GLY A 1001 6.01 -25.73 -19.47
C GLY A 1001 7.23 -26.45 -18.90
N HIS A 1002 8.37 -25.84 -18.57
CA HIS A 1002 9.52 -26.55 -17.97
C HIS A 1002 9.52 -26.55 -16.43
N SER A 1003 10.02 -27.64 -15.81
CA SER A 1003 10.11 -27.75 -14.35
C SER A 1003 11.30 -26.97 -13.79
N ALA A 1004 11.07 -26.11 -12.78
CA ALA A 1004 12.12 -25.36 -12.09
C ALA A 1004 13.22 -26.27 -11.49
N THR A 1005 12.84 -27.40 -10.88
CA THR A 1005 13.78 -28.41 -10.36
C THR A 1005 14.64 -29.00 -11.47
N SER A 1006 14.05 -29.23 -12.65
CA SER A 1006 14.77 -29.76 -13.82
C SER A 1006 15.79 -28.75 -14.33
N ILE A 1007 15.40 -27.47 -14.45
CA ILE A 1007 16.29 -26.37 -14.84
C ILE A 1007 17.46 -26.26 -13.85
N VAL A 1008 17.20 -26.18 -12.55
CA VAL A 1008 18.25 -26.06 -11.52
C VAL A 1008 19.20 -27.25 -11.56
N ARG A 1009 18.67 -28.47 -11.61
CA ARG A 1009 19.48 -29.69 -11.71
C ARG A 1009 20.40 -29.67 -12.93
N ALA A 1010 19.88 -29.26 -14.08
CA ALA A 1010 20.66 -29.16 -15.30
C ALA A 1010 21.80 -28.12 -15.17
N PHE A 1011 21.52 -26.95 -14.58
CA PHE A 1011 22.54 -25.91 -14.37
C PHE A 1011 23.65 -26.37 -13.42
N LEU A 1012 23.27 -27.02 -12.32
CA LEU A 1012 24.24 -27.55 -11.37
C LEU A 1012 25.08 -28.67 -11.98
N ALA A 1013 24.48 -29.60 -12.72
CA ALA A 1013 25.22 -30.66 -13.42
C ALA A 1013 26.23 -30.10 -14.43
N VAL A 1014 25.88 -29.05 -15.18
CA VAL A 1014 26.83 -28.35 -16.06
C VAL A 1014 27.92 -27.64 -15.24
N GLY A 1015 27.56 -27.02 -14.12
CA GLY A 1015 28.53 -26.42 -13.19
C GLY A 1015 29.56 -27.42 -12.65
N GLU A 1016 29.11 -28.65 -12.33
CA GLU A 1016 29.98 -29.74 -11.88
C GLU A 1016 30.97 -30.13 -12.99
N GLN A 1017 30.49 -30.30 -14.22
CA GLN A 1017 31.34 -30.61 -15.38
C GLN A 1017 32.37 -29.51 -15.65
N ILE A 1018 31.96 -28.22 -15.59
CA ILE A 1018 32.87 -27.09 -15.73
C ILE A 1018 33.95 -27.15 -14.65
N ALA A 1019 33.57 -27.41 -13.40
CA ALA A 1019 34.50 -27.46 -12.28
C ALA A 1019 35.48 -28.64 -12.37
N GLU A 1020 35.00 -29.81 -12.81
CA GLU A 1020 35.81 -31.02 -13.02
C GLU A 1020 36.85 -30.80 -14.13
N GLU A 1021 36.43 -30.35 -15.31
CA GLU A 1021 37.31 -30.16 -16.47
C GLU A 1021 38.39 -29.10 -16.25
N ASN A 1022 38.05 -28.07 -15.47
CA ASN A 1022 38.96 -26.98 -15.13
C ASN A 1022 39.76 -27.24 -13.84
N LYS A 1023 39.64 -28.44 -13.25
CA LYS A 1023 40.36 -28.86 -12.03
C LYS A 1023 40.15 -27.90 -10.85
N LEU A 1024 38.94 -27.33 -10.74
CA LEU A 1024 38.57 -26.39 -9.69
C LEU A 1024 38.41 -27.10 -8.34
N ALA A 1025 38.46 -26.32 -7.25
CA ALA A 1025 38.33 -26.84 -5.89
C ALA A 1025 36.92 -27.37 -5.59
N ALA A 1026 35.91 -26.69 -6.10
CA ALA A 1026 34.51 -26.96 -5.83
C ALA A 1026 33.58 -26.22 -6.81
N LEU A 1027 32.32 -26.68 -6.87
CA LEU A 1027 31.16 -25.91 -7.29
C LEU A 1027 30.39 -25.48 -6.03
N ALA A 1028 30.07 -24.19 -5.94
CA ALA A 1028 29.31 -23.63 -4.84
C ALA A 1028 28.21 -22.67 -5.30
N VAL A 1029 27.24 -22.44 -4.42
CA VAL A 1029 26.20 -21.41 -4.55
C VAL A 1029 26.13 -20.59 -3.25
N PRO A 1030 25.90 -19.27 -3.29
CA PRO A 1030 25.86 -18.45 -2.08
C PRO A 1030 24.62 -18.73 -1.23
N ALA A 1031 24.76 -18.70 0.10
CA ALA A 1031 23.61 -18.80 1.02
C ALA A 1031 22.96 -17.43 1.23
N ASN A 1032 21.63 -17.46 1.39
CA ASN A 1032 20.78 -16.27 1.28
C ASN A 1032 20.94 -15.25 2.42
N THR A 1033 21.01 -13.96 2.05
CA THR A 1033 20.49 -12.84 2.87
C THR A 1033 19.52 -11.92 2.11
N ASP A 1034 19.54 -11.88 0.76
CA ASP A 1034 18.59 -11.14 -0.08
C ASP A 1034 18.11 -12.00 -1.27
N GLN A 1035 16.78 -12.06 -1.50
CA GLN A 1035 16.13 -12.88 -2.54
C GLN A 1035 16.72 -12.66 -3.96
N HIS A 1036 17.22 -11.46 -4.26
CA HIS A 1036 17.75 -11.07 -5.57
C HIS A 1036 19.13 -11.68 -5.92
N LEU A 1037 19.75 -12.46 -5.02
CA LEU A 1037 21.07 -13.04 -5.29
C LEU A 1037 21.01 -14.29 -6.18
N LEU A 1038 20.06 -15.20 -5.94
CA LEU A 1038 20.04 -16.53 -6.55
C LEU A 1038 19.26 -16.61 -7.86
N SER A 1039 18.12 -15.93 -7.94
CA SER A 1039 17.27 -15.85 -9.13
C SER A 1039 16.23 -14.74 -8.91
N ASN A 1040 15.66 -14.21 -9.97
CA ASN A 1040 14.47 -13.34 -9.86
C ASN A 1040 13.18 -14.17 -9.76
N ARG A 1041 13.29 -15.50 -9.85
CA ARG A 1041 12.18 -16.46 -9.80
C ARG A 1041 12.19 -17.28 -8.49
N ASN A 1042 11.11 -17.18 -7.72
CA ASN A 1042 11.00 -17.89 -6.43
C ASN A 1042 11.03 -19.42 -6.55
N ASP A 1043 10.42 -19.99 -7.60
CA ASP A 1043 10.42 -21.43 -7.83
C ASP A 1043 11.84 -21.98 -8.08
N ILE A 1044 12.67 -21.25 -8.82
CA ILE A 1044 14.09 -21.55 -9.00
C ILE A 1044 14.87 -21.42 -7.69
N VAL A 1045 14.63 -20.35 -6.90
CA VAL A 1045 15.25 -20.18 -5.57
C VAL A 1045 14.90 -21.35 -4.66
N THR A 1046 13.62 -21.75 -4.59
CA THR A 1046 13.17 -22.89 -3.79
C THR A 1046 13.87 -24.18 -4.21
N ALA A 1047 13.94 -24.46 -5.52
CA ALA A 1047 14.62 -25.65 -6.03
C ALA A 1047 16.14 -25.66 -5.70
N ILE A 1048 16.83 -24.51 -5.78
CA ILE A 1048 18.23 -24.37 -5.34
C ILE A 1048 18.35 -24.68 -3.84
N MET A 1049 17.46 -24.11 -3.02
CA MET A 1049 17.51 -24.27 -1.56
C MET A 1049 17.17 -25.70 -1.11
N GLU A 1050 16.23 -26.38 -1.78
CA GLU A 1050 15.95 -27.80 -1.56
C GLU A 1050 17.18 -28.65 -1.82
N ARG A 1051 17.90 -28.37 -2.92
CA ARG A 1051 19.15 -29.06 -3.23
C ARG A 1051 20.22 -28.79 -2.18
N CYS A 1052 20.40 -27.54 -1.74
CA CYS A 1052 21.34 -27.16 -0.69
C CYS A 1052 21.02 -27.78 0.69
N SER A 1053 19.76 -28.15 0.93
CA SER A 1053 19.30 -28.68 2.22
C SER A 1053 19.42 -30.21 2.34
N GLY A 1054 19.79 -30.91 1.26
CA GLY A 1054 19.95 -32.37 1.25
C GLY A 1054 18.65 -33.18 1.37
N LYS A 1055 17.48 -32.55 1.15
CA LYS A 1055 16.21 -33.28 1.06
C LYS A 1055 16.08 -33.83 -0.36
N SER A 1056 16.37 -35.12 -0.55
CA SER A 1056 16.11 -35.79 -1.84
C SER A 1056 14.61 -35.75 -2.13
N ALA A 1057 14.25 -35.30 -3.34
CA ALA A 1057 12.88 -35.30 -3.86
C ALA A 1057 12.47 -36.65 -4.48
N ASP A 1058 13.30 -37.70 -4.35
CA ASP A 1058 13.05 -39.00 -4.96
C ASP A 1058 12.55 -40.02 -3.94
N ASP A 1059 11.24 -39.98 -3.68
CA ASP A 1059 10.48 -41.16 -3.20
C ASP A 1059 9.50 -41.67 -4.28
N TYR A 1060 9.59 -41.16 -5.52
CA TYR A 1060 8.76 -41.58 -6.65
C TYR A 1060 9.53 -41.64 -7.97
N ARG A 1061 10.40 -42.66 -8.10
CA ARG A 1061 10.53 -43.57 -9.27
C ARG A 1061 11.94 -44.14 -9.36
N SER A 1062 12.08 -45.39 -8.90
CA SER A 1062 13.09 -46.30 -9.44
C SER A 1062 12.77 -46.58 -10.91
N ASN A 1063 13.65 -46.18 -11.82
CA ASN A 1063 14.11 -47.06 -12.90
C ASN A 1063 15.34 -46.47 -13.59
N GLU A 1064 16.41 -47.28 -13.53
CA GLU A 1064 17.49 -47.44 -14.51
C GLU A 1064 17.91 -46.21 -15.32
N PHE A 1065 18.92 -45.48 -14.85
CA PHE A 1065 20.22 -45.30 -15.52
C PHE A 1065 21.15 -44.48 -14.60
N SER A 1066 22.36 -44.99 -14.37
CA SER A 1066 23.53 -44.33 -13.73
C SER A 1066 23.54 -44.24 -12.19
N ALA A 1067 24.21 -45.20 -11.56
CA ALA A 1067 24.65 -45.14 -10.18
C ALA A 1067 25.78 -44.09 -10.01
N ARG A 1068 25.44 -42.81 -9.78
CA ARG A 1068 26.30 -41.83 -9.09
C ARG A 1068 25.59 -41.45 -7.78
N ARG A 1069 26.11 -41.93 -6.64
CA ARG A 1069 25.61 -41.57 -5.31
C ARG A 1069 25.74 -40.05 -5.13
N GLU A 1070 24.62 -39.36 -4.89
CA GLU A 1070 24.61 -37.90 -4.67
C GLU A 1070 25.47 -37.52 -3.46
N VAL A 1071 26.44 -36.63 -3.65
CA VAL A 1071 27.25 -36.05 -2.59
C VAL A 1071 26.39 -35.06 -1.81
N LEU A 1072 26.34 -35.20 -0.48
CA LEU A 1072 25.59 -34.28 0.38
C LEU A 1072 26.23 -32.88 0.36
N PRO A 1073 25.43 -31.79 0.22
CA PRO A 1073 25.92 -30.42 0.26
C PRO A 1073 26.70 -30.10 1.55
N ARG A 1074 27.83 -29.41 1.43
CA ARG A 1074 28.62 -28.91 2.57
C ARG A 1074 28.48 -27.40 2.70
N VAL A 1075 28.14 -26.91 3.90
CA VAL A 1075 28.07 -25.47 4.20
C VAL A 1075 29.44 -24.94 4.62
N VAL A 1076 29.89 -23.85 4.01
CA VAL A 1076 31.15 -23.17 4.32
C VAL A 1076 30.86 -21.72 4.72
N ARG A 1077 31.33 -21.31 5.90
CA ARG A 1077 31.23 -19.92 6.38
C ARG A 1077 32.54 -19.19 6.08
N LEU A 1078 32.42 -18.06 5.41
CA LEU A 1078 33.54 -17.20 5.02
C LEU A 1078 33.90 -16.24 6.15
N ARG A 1079 35.19 -15.86 6.21
CA ARG A 1079 35.69 -14.86 7.15
C ARG A 1079 35.37 -13.44 6.65
N ALA A 1080 35.44 -12.46 7.54
CA ALA A 1080 35.13 -11.06 7.21
C ALA A 1080 36.07 -10.45 6.16
N ASP A 1081 37.28 -11.01 6.00
CA ASP A 1081 38.30 -10.67 5.01
C ASP A 1081 38.24 -11.54 3.74
N GLU A 1082 37.37 -12.56 3.70
CA GLU A 1082 37.21 -13.52 2.60
C GLU A 1082 35.77 -13.55 2.06
N VAL A 1083 35.05 -12.43 2.15
CA VAL A 1083 33.64 -12.33 1.77
C VAL A 1083 33.46 -12.44 0.26
N PHE A 1084 32.50 -13.28 -0.17
CA PHE A 1084 32.08 -13.33 -1.57
C PHE A 1084 31.19 -12.13 -1.89
N TYR A 1085 31.51 -11.38 -2.94
CA TYR A 1085 30.65 -10.30 -3.43
C TYR A 1085 29.90 -10.75 -4.68
N GLY A 1086 28.57 -10.73 -4.61
CA GLY A 1086 27.74 -11.24 -5.69
C GLY A 1086 27.61 -10.30 -6.90
N TYR A 1087 27.95 -9.01 -6.79
CA TYR A 1087 27.97 -8.10 -7.95
C TYR A 1087 29.43 -7.70 -8.25
N GLU A 1088 29.73 -6.40 -8.33
CA GLU A 1088 31.11 -5.94 -8.23
C GLU A 1088 31.62 -6.02 -6.78
N SER A 1089 32.94 -6.05 -6.64
CA SER A 1089 33.66 -6.10 -5.37
C SER A 1089 33.16 -4.99 -4.43
N GLY A 1090 32.72 -5.36 -3.22
CA GLY A 1090 32.10 -4.44 -2.25
C GLY A 1090 30.57 -4.38 -2.29
N ARG A 1091 29.89 -5.07 -3.22
CA ARG A 1091 28.42 -5.12 -3.31
C ARG A 1091 27.86 -6.53 -3.13
N ALA A 1092 26.69 -6.61 -2.47
CA ALA A 1092 25.99 -7.85 -2.14
C ALA A 1092 26.89 -8.93 -1.50
N PRO A 1093 27.43 -8.66 -0.29
CA PRO A 1093 28.29 -9.59 0.42
C PRO A 1093 27.52 -10.85 0.85
N ALA A 1094 28.07 -12.03 0.57
CA ALA A 1094 27.59 -13.30 1.10
C ALA A 1094 28.70 -13.96 1.95
N ASN A 1095 28.38 -14.21 3.21
CA ASN A 1095 29.33 -14.77 4.18
C ASN A 1095 29.26 -16.30 4.26
N VAL A 1096 28.42 -16.93 3.43
CA VAL A 1096 28.19 -18.38 3.47
C VAL A 1096 28.04 -18.89 2.04
N LEU A 1097 28.71 -20.01 1.75
CA LEU A 1097 28.61 -20.74 0.49
C LEU A 1097 28.17 -22.18 0.76
N HIS A 1098 27.26 -22.70 -0.06
CA HIS A 1098 26.91 -24.12 -0.11
C HIS A 1098 27.75 -24.78 -1.21
N VAL A 1099 28.69 -25.63 -0.82
CA VAL A 1099 29.50 -26.46 -1.72
C VAL A 1099 28.67 -27.68 -2.11
N LEU A 1100 28.36 -27.79 -3.39
CA LEU A 1100 27.52 -28.85 -3.96
C LEU A 1100 28.36 -29.98 -4.56
N TRP A 1101 29.59 -29.69 -4.98
CA TRP A 1101 30.55 -30.66 -5.52
C TRP A 1101 31.98 -30.30 -5.16
N SER A 1102 32.85 -31.31 -4.94
CA SER A 1102 34.29 -31.16 -4.76
C SER A 1102 35.04 -32.48 -5.09
N PRO A 1103 36.27 -32.44 -5.65
CA PRO A 1103 37.02 -33.65 -6.05
C PRO A 1103 37.31 -34.64 -4.92
N THR A 1104 37.40 -34.17 -3.67
CA THR A 1104 37.70 -35.01 -2.50
C THR A 1104 36.52 -35.87 -2.04
N ALA A 1105 35.30 -35.55 -2.46
CA ALA A 1105 34.12 -36.35 -2.15
C ALA A 1105 34.16 -37.73 -2.86
N GLU A 1106 34.77 -37.83 -4.04
CA GLU A 1106 34.91 -39.08 -4.79
C GLU A 1106 35.97 -40.03 -4.21
N VAL A 1107 37.05 -39.49 -3.60
CA VAL A 1107 38.17 -40.30 -3.06
C VAL A 1107 37.81 -41.04 -1.77
N SER A 1108 36.89 -40.48 -0.96
CA SER A 1108 36.49 -41.07 0.32
C SER A 1108 35.71 -42.39 0.19
N VAL A 1109 35.19 -42.71 -0.99
CA VAL A 1109 34.41 -43.95 -1.25
C VAL A 1109 35.30 -45.09 -1.75
N ASN A 1110 36.40 -44.81 -2.45
CA ASN A 1110 37.32 -45.86 -2.92
C ASN A 1110 38.30 -46.36 -1.84
N ALA A 1111 38.51 -45.59 -0.76
CA ALA A 1111 39.35 -46.02 0.37
C ALA A 1111 38.69 -47.10 1.26
N THR A 1112 37.39 -47.36 1.12
CA THR A 1112 36.69 -48.43 1.87
C THR A 1112 36.59 -49.75 1.12
N ALA A 1113 36.93 -49.81 -0.17
CA ALA A 1113 36.91 -51.05 -0.96
C ALA A 1113 38.26 -51.81 -0.99
N SER A 1114 39.38 -51.17 -0.63
CA SER A 1114 40.72 -51.80 -0.65
C SER A 1114 41.27 -52.19 0.73
N ALA A 1115 40.44 -52.18 1.78
CA ALA A 1115 40.81 -52.61 3.14
C ALA A 1115 40.16 -53.93 3.58
N THR A 1116 39.81 -54.80 2.61
CA THR A 1116 39.46 -56.21 2.86
C THR A 1116 40.08 -57.12 1.81
N VAL A 1117 41.37 -57.42 1.97
CA VAL A 1117 41.98 -58.75 1.78
C VAL A 1117 42.98 -58.96 2.91
#